data_AF-A0AAN6P7M9-F1
#
_entry.id   AF-A0AAN6P7M9-F1
#
_cell.length_a   1.000
_cell.length_b   1.000
_cell.length_c   1.000
_cell.angle_alpha   90.00
_cell.angle_beta   90.00
_cell.angle_gamma   90.00
#
_symmetry.space_group_name_H-M   'P 1'
#
loop_
_entity.id
_entity.type
_entity.pdbx_description
1 polymer ?
#
loop_
_entity_poly.entity_id
_entity_poly.type
_entity_poly.pdbx_seq_one_letter_code
_entity_poly.pdbx_strand_id
1 'polypeptide(L)'
;MAALSRNGRDVRSNMEGLLKEAHRDLLSQTGRVLPNLNIALGAGEVALQGGLVDDRKYLVENIIQLAASLPNDSKLRGSLNAKFIETLWKTLQHPPISYLGDEFRYRAADGSNNNIMYPSLGAAGSHYARTVAPKHQRTAELPDPSIIFESLLARKGSAKEHPAKVSSTLLHFATIIIHDLFHTVDGTKLNGSSYLDLCPLYGNNWEKQKTVRAFQDGLLKKDVFAERRLLGQPPGVCALMVAFNRFHNYIVGELATINEHGRFSLPAGVTRDKPEEYDKAQMKRDNDLFQTGRLITCGLYVNIILADYLRTILNLNRNPVPSDWKLDPREDFPQVFDSEGTPRGIGNQVSAEFNMIYRWHSATSDHDEAWANDLFRDIFGPEANIDDMPVQDFVRGMYKWEQGLPNKPEEWKFGGLERRTSDGSFPDAGLVGLLQTGTESIAGAFGARNIPRVLKAVEMLGIRQGREWGLASLNEFRAFFKLQPYTSFAEVNPDPSVAEALEALYGHPDNIELYPGLLAEDTKKPLVPGSGLCPGFTTSLAILSDATALVRGDRFYSVDYNPSNLTSFGFKEANSDFDVAGGGVMYKLLMRAFPGWYRANSVYALYPFTTPEGNKETFEKLGNAQDFDFGEPAYVGPPLPITTWQGVVDTLNNQLHFKVPWGPHTFQLTKHDNMLSGDAPANARQRVLVKECLYSPKDGLDQVRRFYEATTAKLIRQHSRRIGDSYQVDIVKDVGNVAHAEFVGHFFAIPLQSKDGRRDSYTERSLSDVLAHQFGYVFLDLDTAQSFKNRVVAARETKRLGEVMQRVVADIKARHFPSLSRMFRTAESGGPGDSGATYLSSYGARLVERLLDKTGGSVDETVWALIPIAAAASATQAQGWAQMIDLYLSDKYYAHWPAIRELALSDEPEAFDKLKKYALEGYRLSTPAFGLIRTAATDKEDVHFEDGSRVVSVQAGDAVFTDFVTAGVDPAKFPDPYEIKLDRPDDLYIHHGWGPHSCLGRAIVTTAGASMLRACARLGNLRRAPGPAGEMKSKTVNGAFKLFLSEDGSTWGPFPVAKKVVFEHT
;
A
#
# COMPACT_ATOMS: atom_id res chain seq x y z
N MET A 1 -32.84 -29.18 6.65
CA MET A 1 -33.86 -29.02 5.57
C MET A 1 -35.32 -28.98 6.07
N ALA A 2 -35.68 -29.51 7.24
CA ALA A 2 -37.08 -29.43 7.75
C ALA A 2 -37.43 -28.14 8.54
N ALA A 3 -36.44 -27.31 8.90
CA ALA A 3 -36.66 -26.02 9.58
C ALA A 3 -36.92 -24.83 8.62
N LEU A 4 -36.65 -24.99 7.31
CA LEU A 4 -36.81 -23.93 6.29
C LEU A 4 -38.25 -23.81 5.73
N SER A 5 -39.17 -24.71 6.10
CA SER A 5 -40.55 -24.73 5.57
C SER A 5 -41.58 -23.99 6.44
N ARG A 6 -41.24 -23.66 7.69
CA ARG A 6 -42.18 -22.98 8.62
C ARG A 6 -42.21 -21.45 8.46
N ASN A 7 -41.05 -20.80 8.30
CA ASN A 7 -41.01 -19.32 8.20
C ASN A 7 -41.58 -18.75 6.87
N GLY A 8 -41.52 -19.51 5.76
CA GLY A 8 -42.10 -19.07 4.48
C GLY A 8 -43.64 -19.11 4.44
N ARG A 9 -44.28 -19.88 5.35
CA ARG A 9 -45.74 -19.92 5.49
C ARG A 9 -46.27 -18.82 6.42
N ASP A 10 -45.50 -18.39 7.42
CA ASP A 10 -45.89 -17.32 8.34
C ASP A 10 -45.86 -15.92 7.71
N VAL A 11 -44.93 -15.64 6.79
CA VAL A 11 -44.89 -14.34 6.08
C VAL A 11 -46.03 -14.23 5.07
N ARG A 12 -46.34 -15.31 4.35
CA ARG A 12 -47.47 -15.34 3.40
C ARG A 12 -48.84 -15.29 4.10
N SER A 13 -49.02 -15.98 5.23
CA SER A 13 -50.29 -15.96 5.97
C SER A 13 -50.53 -14.62 6.68
N ASN A 14 -49.47 -13.98 7.21
CA ASN A 14 -49.56 -12.63 7.79
C ASN A 14 -49.84 -11.56 6.72
N MET A 15 -49.26 -11.67 5.52
CA MET A 15 -49.60 -10.78 4.39
C MET A 15 -51.05 -10.97 3.91
N GLU A 16 -51.55 -12.20 3.82
CA GLU A 16 -52.95 -12.46 3.42
C GLU A 16 -53.97 -11.97 4.47
N GLY A 17 -53.63 -12.04 5.76
CA GLY A 17 -54.42 -11.48 6.86
C GLY A 17 -54.45 -9.94 6.83
N LEU A 18 -53.28 -9.31 6.67
CA LEU A 18 -53.16 -7.86 6.48
C LEU A 18 -53.86 -7.37 5.22
N LEU A 19 -53.80 -8.11 4.11
CA LEU A 19 -54.47 -7.77 2.85
C LEU A 19 -56.00 -7.91 2.96
N LYS A 20 -56.52 -8.92 3.67
CA LYS A 20 -57.98 -9.07 3.90
C LYS A 20 -58.55 -7.99 4.84
N GLU A 21 -57.82 -7.60 5.88
CA GLU A 21 -58.24 -6.54 6.79
C GLU A 21 -58.05 -5.14 6.18
N ALA A 22 -56.94 -4.91 5.46
CA ALA A 22 -56.74 -3.70 4.67
C ALA A 22 -57.85 -3.55 3.63
N HIS A 23 -58.30 -4.63 2.99
CA HIS A 23 -59.42 -4.60 2.05
C HIS A 23 -60.72 -4.15 2.70
N ARG A 24 -60.98 -4.53 3.97
CA ARG A 24 -62.18 -4.15 4.72
C ARG A 24 -62.16 -2.69 5.18
N ASP A 25 -61.01 -2.18 5.63
CA ASP A 25 -60.81 -0.77 5.97
C ASP A 25 -60.79 0.13 4.71
N LEU A 26 -60.14 -0.32 3.61
CA LEU A 26 -60.07 0.37 2.31
C LEU A 26 -61.45 0.50 1.62
N LEU A 27 -62.28 -0.54 1.70
CA LEU A 27 -63.64 -0.54 1.11
C LEU A 27 -64.60 0.41 1.83
N SER A 28 -64.35 0.77 3.09
CA SER A 28 -65.15 1.76 3.83
C SER A 28 -64.89 3.22 3.39
N GLN A 29 -63.89 3.45 2.53
CA GLN A 29 -63.31 4.77 2.22
C GLN A 29 -63.12 5.01 0.70
N THR A 30 -63.92 4.35 -0.15
CA THR A 30 -63.79 4.33 -1.63
C THR A 30 -63.74 5.69 -2.34
N GLY A 31 -64.02 6.81 -1.66
CA GLY A 31 -63.88 8.17 -2.20
C GLY A 31 -62.51 8.86 -2.01
N ARG A 32 -61.55 8.30 -1.26
CA ARG A 32 -60.29 8.99 -0.90
C ARG A 32 -58.98 8.26 -1.20
N VAL A 33 -59.02 7.02 -1.70
CA VAL A 33 -57.86 6.09 -1.61
C VAL A 33 -57.42 5.49 -2.96
N LEU A 34 -57.38 6.29 -4.02
CA LEU A 34 -56.67 5.91 -5.27
C LEU A 34 -55.17 6.28 -5.28
N PRO A 35 -54.69 7.34 -4.58
CA PRO A 35 -53.25 7.61 -4.50
C PRO A 35 -52.44 6.63 -3.63
N ASN A 36 -53.08 5.92 -2.69
CA ASN A 36 -52.37 5.15 -1.64
C ASN A 36 -51.97 3.72 -2.02
N LEU A 37 -52.50 3.15 -3.10
CA LEU A 37 -52.11 1.80 -3.55
C LEU A 37 -50.70 1.77 -4.14
N ASN A 38 -50.29 2.86 -4.82
CA ASN A 38 -48.93 3.01 -5.34
C ASN A 38 -47.89 3.19 -4.21
N ILE A 39 -48.30 3.70 -3.05
CA ILE A 39 -47.44 3.91 -1.87
C ILE A 39 -47.12 2.57 -1.18
N ALA A 40 -48.10 1.68 -1.05
CA ALA A 40 -47.88 0.34 -0.50
C ALA A 40 -47.02 -0.55 -1.42
N LEU A 41 -47.14 -0.39 -2.74
CA LEU A 41 -46.30 -1.07 -3.74
C LEU A 41 -44.85 -0.57 -3.69
N GLY A 42 -44.61 0.74 -3.57
CA GLY A 42 -43.27 1.32 -3.47
C GLY A 42 -42.53 0.95 -2.18
N ALA A 43 -43.22 0.80 -1.06
CA ALA A 43 -42.63 0.35 0.20
C ALA A 43 -42.22 -1.14 0.17
N GLY A 44 -42.96 -1.97 -0.56
CA GLY A 44 -42.64 -3.38 -0.79
C GLY A 44 -41.39 -3.59 -1.66
N GLU A 45 -41.21 -2.78 -2.70
CA GLU A 45 -40.02 -2.80 -3.56
C GLU A 45 -38.73 -2.42 -2.80
N VAL A 46 -38.81 -1.44 -1.88
CA VAL A 46 -37.66 -1.00 -1.05
C VAL A 46 -37.22 -2.09 -0.06
N ALA A 47 -38.17 -2.74 0.62
CA ALA A 47 -37.88 -3.78 1.60
C ALA A 47 -37.37 -5.10 0.96
N LEU A 48 -37.78 -5.39 -0.28
CA LEU A 48 -37.36 -6.59 -1.01
C LEU A 48 -35.99 -6.45 -1.69
N GLN A 49 -35.50 -5.22 -1.91
CA GLN A 49 -34.24 -4.97 -2.61
C GLN A 49 -33.04 -4.71 -1.70
N GLY A 50 -33.23 -4.63 -0.36
CA GLY A 50 -32.16 -4.18 0.55
C GLY A 50 -31.56 -2.83 0.14
N GLY A 51 -32.36 -2.02 -0.57
CA GLY A 51 -31.88 -0.96 -1.46
C GLY A 51 -31.97 0.42 -0.86
N LEU A 52 -31.01 1.26 -1.22
CA LEU A 52 -31.00 2.70 -0.94
C LEU A 52 -32.37 3.32 -1.28
N VAL A 53 -32.92 4.11 -0.36
CA VAL A 53 -34.19 4.81 -0.58
C VAL A 53 -33.91 6.16 -1.23
N ASP A 54 -34.52 6.40 -2.40
CA ASP A 54 -34.58 7.73 -3.01
C ASP A 54 -35.58 8.60 -2.25
N ASP A 55 -35.07 9.37 -1.30
CA ASP A 55 -35.84 10.28 -0.43
C ASP A 55 -36.63 11.33 -1.22
N ARG A 56 -36.21 11.67 -2.44
CA ARG A 56 -36.93 12.59 -3.34
C ARG A 56 -38.29 12.05 -3.79
N LYS A 57 -38.56 10.76 -3.60
CA LYS A 57 -39.88 10.15 -3.85
C LYS A 57 -40.84 10.29 -2.66
N TYR A 58 -40.41 10.90 -1.56
CA TYR A 58 -41.22 11.13 -0.36
C TYR A 58 -41.89 9.85 0.19
N LEU A 59 -41.22 8.70 0.07
CA LEU A 59 -41.81 7.40 0.42
C LEU A 59 -42.15 7.30 1.91
N VAL A 60 -41.30 7.85 2.78
CA VAL A 60 -41.52 7.88 4.23
C VAL A 60 -42.71 8.77 4.58
N GLU A 61 -42.77 9.97 4.02
CA GLU A 61 -43.84 10.94 4.20
C GLU A 61 -45.18 10.38 3.71
N ASN A 62 -45.18 9.65 2.60
CA ASN A 62 -46.35 8.97 2.05
C ASN A 62 -46.89 7.88 2.99
N ILE A 63 -46.02 7.13 3.66
CA ILE A 63 -46.41 6.14 4.69
C ILE A 63 -47.02 6.85 5.92
N ILE A 64 -46.44 7.98 6.34
CA ILE A 64 -46.96 8.80 7.44
C ILE A 64 -48.35 9.35 7.09
N GLN A 65 -48.52 9.87 5.86
CA GLN A 65 -49.82 10.36 5.38
C GLN A 65 -50.88 9.26 5.36
N LEU A 66 -50.51 8.05 4.91
CA LEU A 66 -51.40 6.88 4.96
C LEU A 66 -51.79 6.55 6.40
N ALA A 67 -50.82 6.40 7.31
CA ALA A 67 -51.08 6.11 8.71
C ALA A 67 -51.95 7.19 9.39
N ALA A 68 -51.75 8.47 9.06
CA ALA A 68 -52.54 9.59 9.56
C ALA A 68 -53.96 9.65 8.99
N SER A 69 -54.19 9.11 7.78
CA SER A 69 -55.51 9.08 7.13
C SER A 69 -56.46 8.01 7.67
N LEU A 70 -55.95 7.03 8.42
CA LEU A 70 -56.73 5.90 8.96
C LEU A 70 -57.46 6.26 10.28
N PRO A 71 -58.66 5.69 10.53
CA PRO A 71 -59.43 5.90 11.76
C PRO A 71 -58.63 5.65 13.06
N ASN A 72 -59.01 6.32 14.16
CA ASN A 72 -58.32 6.21 15.44
C ASN A 72 -58.37 4.79 16.05
N ASP A 73 -59.37 4.00 15.70
CA ASP A 73 -59.58 2.61 16.11
C ASP A 73 -59.11 1.57 15.07
N SER A 74 -58.49 2.01 13.96
CA SER A 74 -57.99 1.11 12.92
C SER A 74 -56.79 0.28 13.40
N LYS A 75 -56.91 -1.05 13.29
CA LYS A 75 -55.80 -1.99 13.54
C LYS A 75 -54.66 -1.82 12.55
N LEU A 76 -54.96 -1.51 11.28
CA LEU A 76 -53.96 -1.28 10.24
C LEU A 76 -53.06 -0.08 10.60
N ARG A 77 -53.64 1.00 11.15
CA ARG A 77 -52.88 2.14 11.66
C ARG A 77 -51.92 1.73 12.77
N GLY A 78 -52.39 0.92 13.72
CA GLY A 78 -51.56 0.37 14.80
C GLY A 78 -50.38 -0.46 14.28
N SER A 79 -50.63 -1.37 13.33
CA SER A 79 -49.59 -2.20 12.71
C SER A 79 -48.59 -1.40 11.89
N LEU A 80 -49.05 -0.42 11.11
CA LEU A 80 -48.18 0.49 10.34
C LEU A 80 -47.26 1.29 11.28
N ASN A 81 -47.81 1.85 12.36
CA ASN A 81 -47.02 2.58 13.35
C ASN A 81 -45.98 1.69 14.04
N ALA A 82 -46.37 0.48 14.47
CA ALA A 82 -45.44 -0.45 15.11
C ALA A 82 -44.28 -0.82 14.17
N LYS A 83 -44.58 -1.12 12.91
CA LYS A 83 -43.56 -1.46 11.91
C LYS A 83 -42.68 -0.26 11.55
N PHE A 84 -43.27 0.94 11.49
CA PHE A 84 -42.53 2.18 11.24
C PHE A 84 -41.56 2.47 12.39
N ILE A 85 -42.00 2.36 13.65
CA ILE A 85 -41.14 2.50 14.84
C ILE A 85 -40.02 1.45 14.83
N GLU A 86 -40.33 0.18 14.57
CA GLU A 86 -39.32 -0.89 14.49
C GLU A 86 -38.25 -0.58 13.42
N THR A 87 -38.69 -0.08 12.26
CA THR A 87 -37.78 0.28 11.15
C THR A 87 -36.91 1.48 11.52
N LEU A 88 -37.49 2.53 12.11
CA LEU A 88 -36.74 3.69 12.60
C LEU A 88 -35.74 3.31 13.69
N TRP A 89 -36.14 2.46 14.64
CA TRP A 89 -35.26 1.96 15.70
C TRP A 89 -34.08 1.17 15.12
N LYS A 90 -34.34 0.26 14.16
CA LYS A 90 -33.29 -0.54 13.51
C LYS A 90 -32.38 0.27 12.57
N THR A 91 -32.76 1.50 12.20
CA THR A 91 -31.95 2.38 11.33
C THR A 91 -30.74 2.95 12.06
N LEU A 92 -30.85 3.14 13.39
CA LEU A 92 -29.75 3.61 14.21
C LEU A 92 -29.11 2.45 14.96
N GLN A 93 -27.80 2.54 15.15
CA GLN A 93 -27.06 1.56 15.93
C GLN A 93 -27.32 1.76 17.44
N HIS A 94 -27.65 0.69 18.16
CA HIS A 94 -27.94 0.73 19.59
C HIS A 94 -27.24 -0.43 20.34
N PRO A 95 -26.32 -0.16 21.29
CA PRO A 95 -25.68 1.14 21.54
C PRO A 95 -24.71 1.52 20.40
N PRO A 96 -24.39 2.82 20.22
CA PRO A 96 -23.30 3.23 19.33
C PRO A 96 -21.99 2.57 19.75
N ILE A 97 -21.14 2.22 18.77
CA ILE A 97 -19.83 1.58 19.03
C ILE A 97 -18.63 2.41 18.56
N SER A 98 -18.85 3.65 18.11
CA SER A 98 -17.81 4.64 17.79
C SER A 98 -18.20 5.99 18.40
N TYR A 99 -17.24 6.66 19.02
CA TYR A 99 -17.44 7.88 19.82
C TYR A 99 -16.39 8.93 19.47
N LEU A 100 -16.76 10.19 19.63
CA LEU A 100 -15.84 11.32 19.55
C LEU A 100 -15.22 11.56 20.93
N GLY A 101 -13.93 11.93 20.96
CA GLY A 101 -13.16 12.16 22.19
C GLY A 101 -11.72 11.70 22.01
N ASP A 102 -10.78 12.36 22.67
CA ASP A 102 -9.36 11.98 22.54
C ASP A 102 -9.09 10.61 23.18
N GLU A 103 -9.87 10.23 24.20
CA GLU A 103 -9.83 8.93 24.88
C GLU A 103 -10.35 7.76 24.01
N PHE A 104 -11.14 8.04 22.97
CA PHE A 104 -11.71 7.02 22.07
C PHE A 104 -11.04 7.02 20.69
N ARG A 105 -10.33 8.09 20.32
CA ARG A 105 -9.64 8.23 19.04
C ARG A 105 -8.43 7.29 18.90
N TYR A 106 -7.75 7.02 20.00
CA TYR A 106 -6.49 6.28 20.01
C TYR A 106 -6.56 5.03 20.87
N ARG A 107 -5.65 4.08 20.60
CA ARG A 107 -5.46 2.91 21.46
C ARG A 107 -4.88 3.35 22.80
N ALA A 108 -5.54 3.01 23.90
CA ALA A 108 -4.97 3.17 25.24
C ALA A 108 -3.66 2.36 25.38
N ALA A 109 -2.82 2.74 26.34
CA ALA A 109 -1.52 2.10 26.51
C ALA A 109 -1.60 0.66 27.04
N ASP A 110 -2.66 0.36 27.80
CA ASP A 110 -2.98 -0.94 28.38
C ASP A 110 -4.06 -1.70 27.59
N GLY A 111 -4.51 -1.16 26.45
CA GLY A 111 -5.58 -1.75 25.64
C GLY A 111 -7.00 -1.50 26.15
N SER A 112 -7.20 -0.70 27.21
CA SER A 112 -8.54 -0.33 27.68
C SER A 112 -9.31 0.50 26.65
N ASN A 113 -10.62 0.65 26.84
CA ASN A 113 -11.53 1.44 25.99
C ASN A 113 -11.59 0.99 24.52
N ASN A 114 -11.09 -0.20 24.17
CA ASN A 114 -11.34 -0.78 22.86
C ASN A 114 -12.83 -1.11 22.70
N ASN A 115 -13.39 -1.86 23.64
CA ASN A 115 -14.84 -1.95 23.83
C ASN A 115 -15.32 -0.80 24.72
N ILE A 116 -16.20 0.04 24.20
CA ILE A 116 -16.68 1.25 24.88
C ILE A 116 -17.70 0.92 25.98
N MET A 117 -18.47 -0.15 25.82
CA MET A 117 -19.44 -0.61 26.81
C MET A 117 -18.77 -1.36 27.97
N TYR A 118 -17.64 -2.01 27.71
CA TYR A 118 -16.84 -2.74 28.68
C TYR A 118 -15.38 -2.28 28.63
N PRO A 119 -15.05 -1.09 29.17
CA PRO A 119 -13.71 -0.48 29.06
C PRO A 119 -12.53 -1.35 29.46
N SER A 120 -12.71 -2.27 30.42
CA SER A 120 -11.66 -3.16 30.91
C SER A 120 -11.54 -4.48 30.13
N LEU A 121 -12.44 -4.76 29.19
CA LEU A 121 -12.41 -5.98 28.40
C LEU A 121 -11.13 -5.99 27.55
N GLY A 122 -10.34 -7.05 27.66
CA GLY A 122 -9.07 -7.19 26.95
C GLY A 122 -7.94 -6.29 27.42
N ALA A 123 -8.13 -5.49 28.49
CA ALA A 123 -7.07 -4.64 29.02
C ALA A 123 -5.98 -5.46 29.74
N ALA A 124 -4.77 -4.91 29.79
CA ALA A 124 -3.66 -5.46 30.55
C ALA A 124 -3.99 -5.64 32.03
N GLY A 125 -3.50 -6.72 32.62
CA GLY A 125 -3.79 -7.14 34.00
C GLY A 125 -5.06 -7.99 34.15
N SER A 126 -5.81 -8.23 33.07
CA SER A 126 -6.97 -9.13 33.07
C SER A 126 -6.58 -10.61 33.18
N HIS A 127 -7.52 -11.48 33.56
CA HIS A 127 -7.28 -12.93 33.59
C HIS A 127 -7.56 -13.58 32.23
N TYR A 128 -6.88 -14.68 31.92
CA TYR A 128 -7.23 -15.50 30.77
C TYR A 128 -8.70 -15.96 30.82
N ALA A 129 -9.40 -15.86 29.68
CA ALA A 129 -10.71 -16.47 29.53
C ALA A 129 -10.61 -18.01 29.43
N ARG A 130 -11.76 -18.69 29.47
CA ARG A 130 -11.87 -20.11 29.10
C ARG A 130 -12.77 -20.26 27.89
N THR A 131 -12.26 -20.95 26.88
CA THR A 131 -13.07 -21.31 25.71
C THR A 131 -13.95 -22.52 26.00
N VAL A 132 -13.45 -23.51 26.76
CA VAL A 132 -14.15 -24.77 27.01
C VAL A 132 -14.25 -25.03 28.51
N ALA A 133 -15.47 -25.27 28.99
CA ALA A 133 -15.70 -25.75 30.35
C ALA A 133 -15.35 -27.25 30.41
N PRO A 134 -14.35 -27.66 31.22
CA PRO A 134 -13.99 -29.06 31.38
C PRO A 134 -15.11 -29.80 32.12
N LYS A 135 -15.59 -30.90 31.55
CA LYS A 135 -16.65 -31.78 32.09
C LYS A 135 -16.19 -33.23 32.22
N HIS A 136 -15.22 -33.65 31.41
CA HIS A 136 -14.66 -34.99 31.47
C HIS A 136 -13.94 -35.22 32.81
N GLN A 137 -14.28 -36.31 33.47
CA GLN A 137 -13.66 -36.69 34.74
C GLN A 137 -12.27 -37.26 34.46
N ARG A 138 -11.22 -36.54 34.85
CA ARG A 138 -9.84 -36.97 34.62
C ARG A 138 -9.45 -38.12 35.54
N THR A 139 -8.44 -38.86 35.10
CA THR A 139 -7.70 -39.77 35.97
C THR A 139 -7.08 -38.98 37.12
N ALA A 140 -7.07 -39.55 38.32
CA ALA A 140 -6.46 -38.92 39.49
C ALA A 140 -4.93 -38.82 39.34
N GLU A 141 -4.34 -39.78 38.63
CA GLU A 141 -2.92 -39.82 38.30
C GLU A 141 -2.76 -39.45 36.82
N LEU A 142 -2.08 -38.33 36.56
CA LEU A 142 -1.69 -37.91 35.21
C LEU A 142 -0.22 -38.31 34.96
N PRO A 143 0.17 -38.62 33.71
CA PRO A 143 1.54 -39.03 33.42
C PRO A 143 2.58 -37.96 33.78
N ASP A 144 3.81 -38.35 34.08
CA ASP A 144 4.87 -37.38 34.35
C ASP A 144 5.19 -36.55 33.08
N PRO A 145 5.28 -35.21 33.17
CA PRO A 145 5.57 -34.35 32.02
C PRO A 145 6.88 -34.68 31.29
N SER A 146 7.91 -35.18 31.99
CA SER A 146 9.16 -35.61 31.35
C SER A 146 8.92 -36.85 30.49
N ILE A 147 8.14 -37.82 30.98
CA ILE A 147 7.82 -39.04 30.21
C ILE A 147 7.00 -38.68 28.97
N ILE A 148 6.03 -37.76 29.11
CA ILE A 148 5.27 -37.24 27.96
C ILE A 148 6.21 -36.64 26.92
N PHE A 149 7.17 -35.80 27.35
CA PHE A 149 8.13 -35.19 26.44
C PHE A 149 8.97 -36.24 25.70
N GLU A 150 9.59 -37.17 26.42
CA GLU A 150 10.48 -38.18 25.84
C GLU A 150 9.79 -39.11 24.85
N SER A 151 8.55 -39.51 25.16
CA SER A 151 7.82 -40.50 24.38
C SER A 151 7.09 -39.91 23.17
N LEU A 152 6.55 -38.69 23.31
CA LEU A 152 5.66 -38.07 22.31
C LEU A 152 6.26 -36.86 21.60
N LEU A 153 7.08 -36.03 22.25
CA LEU A 153 7.39 -34.68 21.78
C LEU A 153 8.82 -34.51 21.27
N ALA A 154 9.78 -35.17 21.93
CA ALA A 154 11.20 -34.94 21.70
C ALA A 154 11.64 -35.29 20.27
N ARG A 155 12.37 -34.36 19.65
CA ARG A 155 13.02 -34.52 18.35
C ARG A 155 14.13 -35.57 18.43
N LYS A 156 14.27 -36.35 17.34
CA LYS A 156 15.35 -37.34 17.16
C LYS A 156 16.18 -36.95 15.94
N GLY A 157 17.34 -36.34 16.15
CA GLY A 157 18.21 -35.82 15.08
C GLY A 157 17.76 -34.45 14.57
N SER A 158 18.00 -34.18 13.29
CA SER A 158 17.56 -32.94 12.62
C SER A 158 16.06 -32.78 12.60
N ALA A 159 15.60 -31.53 12.49
CA ALA A 159 14.21 -31.19 12.30
C ALA A 159 13.64 -31.92 11.08
N LYS A 160 12.45 -32.50 11.22
CA LYS A 160 11.64 -32.81 10.04
C LYS A 160 11.32 -31.47 9.38
N GLU A 161 11.78 -31.24 8.16
CA GLU A 161 11.54 -29.99 7.45
C GLU A 161 10.04 -29.75 7.20
N HIS A 162 9.64 -28.49 7.27
CA HIS A 162 8.27 -28.09 6.98
C HIS A 162 7.88 -28.48 5.53
N PRO A 163 6.79 -29.25 5.31
CA PRO A 163 6.49 -29.84 4.00
C PRO A 163 6.13 -28.81 2.92
N ALA A 164 5.66 -27.62 3.32
CA ALA A 164 5.43 -26.49 2.42
C ALA A 164 6.63 -25.53 2.29
N LYS A 165 7.82 -25.86 2.80
CA LYS A 165 9.01 -24.98 2.75
C LYS A 165 8.79 -23.58 3.36
N VAL A 166 7.96 -23.53 4.40
CA VAL A 166 7.77 -22.32 5.23
C VAL A 166 9.12 -21.97 5.86
N SER A 167 9.48 -20.69 5.83
CA SER A 167 10.71 -20.19 6.40
C SER A 167 10.60 -19.92 7.91
N SER A 168 11.71 -19.93 8.65
CA SER A 168 11.78 -19.47 10.04
C SER A 168 11.22 -18.06 10.25
N THR A 169 11.33 -17.15 9.26
CA THR A 169 10.77 -15.78 9.36
C THR A 169 9.26 -15.76 9.64
N LEU A 170 8.48 -16.75 9.17
CA LEU A 170 7.06 -16.87 9.52
C LEU A 170 6.88 -17.15 11.02
N LEU A 171 7.73 -18.00 11.59
CA LEU A 171 7.70 -18.36 13.01
C LEU A 171 8.28 -17.25 13.88
N HIS A 172 9.27 -16.49 13.38
CA HIS A 172 9.74 -15.27 14.02
C HIS A 172 8.62 -14.22 14.10
N PHE A 173 7.84 -14.07 13.03
CA PHE A 173 6.65 -13.20 13.03
C PHE A 173 5.55 -13.73 13.96
N ALA A 174 5.31 -15.05 13.98
CA ALA A 174 4.40 -15.67 14.94
C ALA A 174 4.84 -15.42 16.40
N THR A 175 6.14 -15.41 16.68
CA THR A 175 6.68 -15.08 18.01
C THR A 175 6.29 -13.66 18.44
N ILE A 176 6.25 -12.70 17.51
CA ILE A 176 5.76 -11.35 17.78
C ILE A 176 4.28 -11.38 18.16
N ILE A 177 3.44 -12.09 17.38
CA ILE A 177 2.01 -12.26 17.68
C ILE A 177 1.80 -12.90 19.06
N ILE A 178 2.58 -13.93 19.38
CA ILE A 178 2.54 -14.62 20.67
C ILE A 178 2.90 -13.67 21.80
N HIS A 179 3.97 -12.87 21.65
CA HIS A 179 4.39 -11.93 22.67
C HIS A 179 3.48 -10.71 22.80
N ASP A 180 2.71 -10.39 21.76
CA ASP A 180 1.67 -9.35 21.78
C ASP A 180 0.46 -9.79 22.62
N LEU A 181 0.09 -11.06 22.52
CA LEU A 181 -1.12 -11.60 23.16
C LEU A 181 -0.87 -12.31 24.48
N PHE A 182 0.34 -12.80 24.73
CA PHE A 182 0.63 -13.72 25.81
C PHE A 182 1.84 -13.32 26.66
N HIS A 183 1.53 -12.96 27.90
CA HIS A 183 2.48 -12.74 28.98
C HIS A 183 1.82 -13.10 30.31
N THR A 184 1.93 -14.36 30.71
CA THR A 184 1.38 -14.83 31.99
C THR A 184 2.18 -14.27 33.17
N VAL A 185 1.49 -13.61 34.10
CA VAL A 185 1.98 -13.20 35.42
C VAL A 185 1.01 -13.69 36.48
N ASP A 186 1.48 -13.90 37.73
CA ASP A 186 0.65 -14.36 38.85
C ASP A 186 -0.25 -15.58 38.52
N GLY A 187 0.27 -16.54 37.77
CA GLY A 187 -0.41 -17.78 37.38
C GLY A 187 -1.44 -17.67 36.26
N THR A 188 -2.39 -16.73 36.32
CA THR A 188 -3.49 -16.62 35.32
C THR A 188 -3.74 -15.21 34.80
N LYS A 189 -3.01 -14.21 35.29
CA LYS A 189 -3.14 -12.84 34.81
C LYS A 189 -2.32 -12.64 33.55
N LEU A 190 -2.85 -11.88 32.62
CA LEU A 190 -2.18 -11.45 31.41
C LEU A 190 -1.58 -10.06 31.66
N ASN A 191 -0.26 -9.94 31.52
CA ASN A 191 0.42 -8.65 31.65
C ASN A 191 0.21 -7.77 30.40
N GLY A 192 0.03 -8.36 29.21
CA GLY A 192 -0.29 -7.65 27.96
C GLY A 192 -1.79 -7.40 27.76
N SER A 193 -2.16 -6.74 26.66
CA SER A 193 -3.57 -6.64 26.27
C SER A 193 -4.03 -7.91 25.52
N SER A 194 -5.34 -8.12 25.39
CA SER A 194 -5.91 -9.18 24.54
C SER A 194 -6.11 -8.73 23.09
N TYR A 195 -5.45 -7.66 22.67
CA TYR A 195 -5.57 -7.08 21.33
C TYR A 195 -4.24 -7.23 20.59
N LEU A 196 -4.30 -7.24 19.26
CA LEU A 196 -3.11 -7.17 18.41
C LEU A 196 -2.61 -5.72 18.35
N ASP A 197 -2.18 -5.13 19.46
CA ASP A 197 -1.84 -3.70 19.55
C ASP A 197 -0.34 -3.41 19.46
N LEU A 198 0.43 -4.41 19.02
CA LEU A 198 1.88 -4.39 18.86
C LEU A 198 2.57 -3.90 20.14
N CYS A 199 2.07 -4.34 21.30
CA CYS A 199 2.67 -4.05 22.60
C CYS A 199 4.13 -4.51 22.73
N PRO A 200 4.67 -5.48 21.95
CA PRO A 200 6.10 -5.75 21.96
C PRO A 200 6.95 -4.55 21.52
N LEU A 201 6.43 -3.71 20.62
CA LEU A 201 7.09 -2.47 20.21
C LEU A 201 6.77 -1.33 21.18
N TYR A 202 5.49 -1.10 21.45
CA TYR A 202 5.02 0.10 22.15
C TYR A 202 5.01 -0.01 23.67
N GLY A 203 4.90 -1.22 24.22
CA GLY A 203 4.65 -1.45 25.63
C GLY A 203 3.16 -1.61 25.94
N ASN A 204 2.89 -2.23 27.08
CA ASN A 204 1.58 -2.68 27.57
C ASN A 204 0.97 -1.78 28.67
N ASN A 205 1.59 -0.64 28.95
CA ASN A 205 1.06 0.41 29.83
C ASN A 205 1.80 1.72 29.57
N TRP A 206 1.35 2.80 30.22
CA TRP A 206 1.93 4.13 30.06
C TRP A 206 3.42 4.19 30.44
N GLU A 207 3.81 3.55 31.53
CA GLU A 207 5.19 3.56 32.00
C GLU A 207 6.14 2.91 30.99
N LYS A 208 5.74 1.79 30.37
CA LYS A 208 6.50 1.14 29.30
C LYS A 208 6.49 1.94 28.00
N GLN A 209 5.38 2.59 27.65
CA GLN A 209 5.35 3.48 26.48
C GLN A 209 6.35 4.63 26.60
N LYS A 210 6.51 5.21 27.80
CA LYS A 210 7.51 6.27 28.02
C LYS A 210 8.94 5.80 27.77
N THR A 211 9.27 4.52 27.98
CA THR A 211 10.67 4.05 27.83
C THR A 211 11.11 3.98 26.37
N VAL A 212 10.15 3.81 25.44
CA VAL A 212 10.43 3.67 24.00
C VAL A 212 10.23 4.96 23.20
N ARG A 213 9.47 5.93 23.72
CA ARG A 213 9.21 7.22 23.05
C ARG A 213 10.40 8.18 23.13
N ALA A 214 10.61 8.95 22.07
CA ALA A 214 11.56 10.06 22.04
C ALA A 214 10.97 11.37 22.57
N PHE A 215 9.63 11.48 22.63
CA PHE A 215 8.90 12.71 22.98
C PHE A 215 9.25 13.90 22.07
N GLN A 216 9.46 13.60 20.80
CA GLN A 216 9.74 14.58 19.75
C GLN A 216 9.03 14.15 18.46
N ASP A 217 8.08 14.96 17.99
CA ASP A 217 7.33 14.76 16.75
C ASP A 217 6.72 13.34 16.58
N GLY A 218 6.35 12.71 17.69
CA GLY A 218 5.74 11.39 17.73
C GLY A 218 6.72 10.23 17.58
N LEU A 219 8.02 10.49 17.51
CA LEU A 219 9.04 9.48 17.23
C LEU A 219 9.23 8.49 18.38
N LEU A 220 9.56 7.25 18.00
CA LEU A 220 10.20 6.27 18.87
C LEU A 220 11.72 6.51 18.89
N LYS A 221 12.36 6.16 20.01
CA LYS A 221 13.81 6.04 20.09
C LYS A 221 14.30 5.03 19.04
N LYS A 222 15.45 5.31 18.43
CA LYS A 222 16.00 4.51 17.33
C LYS A 222 16.24 3.05 17.75
N ASP A 223 15.64 2.14 17.00
CA ASP A 223 15.84 0.69 17.12
C ASP A 223 15.58 0.16 18.54
N VAL A 224 14.56 0.70 19.19
CA VAL A 224 14.11 0.33 20.54
C VAL A 224 12.72 -0.30 20.48
N PHE A 225 12.49 -1.32 21.30
CA PHE A 225 11.20 -1.97 21.52
C PHE A 225 11.00 -2.24 23.02
N ALA A 226 9.77 -2.57 23.44
CA ALA A 226 9.39 -2.64 24.85
C ALA A 226 9.49 -4.05 25.46
N GLU A 227 9.29 -5.10 24.67
CA GLU A 227 9.23 -6.48 25.18
C GLU A 227 10.63 -7.11 25.29
N ARG A 228 11.16 -7.10 26.53
CA ARG A 228 12.48 -7.62 26.88
C ARG A 228 12.62 -9.12 26.62
N ARG A 229 11.53 -9.91 26.73
CA ARG A 229 11.58 -11.37 26.55
C ARG A 229 12.01 -11.78 25.13
N LEU A 230 11.86 -10.89 24.14
CA LEU A 230 12.31 -11.12 22.76
C LEU A 230 13.84 -11.27 22.65
N LEU A 231 14.61 -10.78 23.63
CA LEU A 231 16.07 -11.00 23.68
C LEU A 231 16.45 -12.47 23.93
N GLY A 232 15.50 -13.27 24.41
CA GLY A 232 15.62 -14.72 24.57
C GLY A 232 14.93 -15.49 23.45
N GLN A 233 14.71 -14.86 22.29
CA GLN A 233 14.17 -15.46 21.07
C GLN A 233 15.19 -15.32 19.92
N PRO A 234 15.07 -16.11 18.83
CA PRO A 234 15.96 -15.99 17.69
C PRO A 234 16.10 -14.53 17.21
N PRO A 235 17.31 -14.07 16.87
CA PRO A 235 17.59 -12.64 16.67
C PRO A 235 16.85 -12.00 15.50
N GLY A 236 16.34 -12.80 14.53
CA GLY A 236 15.44 -12.33 13.48
C GLY A 236 14.14 -11.71 14.03
N VAL A 237 13.65 -12.16 15.19
CA VAL A 237 12.49 -11.58 15.89
C VAL A 237 12.76 -10.14 16.31
N CYS A 238 13.94 -9.88 16.88
CA CYS A 238 14.37 -8.55 17.26
C CYS A 238 14.61 -7.65 16.03
N ALA A 239 15.16 -8.20 14.93
CA ALA A 239 15.34 -7.46 13.68
C ALA A 239 13.99 -7.02 13.07
N LEU A 240 12.95 -7.86 13.14
CA LEU A 240 11.59 -7.48 12.76
C LEU A 240 11.02 -6.36 13.65
N MET A 241 11.28 -6.37 14.96
CA MET A 241 10.90 -5.26 15.86
C MET A 241 11.60 -3.96 15.50
N VAL A 242 12.88 -4.00 15.16
CA VAL A 242 13.59 -2.83 14.65
C VAL A 242 12.97 -2.35 13.33
N ALA A 243 12.54 -3.25 12.44
CA ALA A 243 11.85 -2.87 11.22
C ALA A 243 10.53 -2.10 11.50
N PHE A 244 9.72 -2.57 12.45
CA PHE A 244 8.49 -1.85 12.84
C PHE A 244 8.78 -0.51 13.52
N ASN A 245 9.82 -0.41 14.34
CA ASN A 245 10.28 0.86 14.92
C ASN A 245 10.63 1.88 13.82
N ARG A 246 11.44 1.47 12.84
CA ARG A 246 11.86 2.33 11.72
C ARG A 246 10.68 2.72 10.84
N PHE A 247 9.74 1.79 10.59
CA PHE A 247 8.52 2.09 9.86
C PHE A 247 7.65 3.12 10.59
N HIS A 248 7.46 3.00 11.91
CA HIS A 248 6.74 4.01 12.69
C HIS A 248 7.37 5.40 12.52
N ASN A 249 8.70 5.49 12.67
CA ASN A 249 9.43 6.75 12.55
C ASN A 249 9.34 7.35 11.14
N TYR A 250 9.37 6.53 10.09
CA TYR A 250 9.09 6.95 8.73
C TYR A 250 7.68 7.54 8.61
N ILE A 251 6.65 6.84 9.11
CA ILE A 251 5.25 7.27 9.03
C ILE A 251 5.04 8.61 9.73
N VAL A 252 5.50 8.79 10.97
CA VAL A 252 5.25 10.07 11.68
C VAL A 252 5.97 11.25 11.02
N GLY A 253 7.12 11.02 10.37
CA GLY A 253 7.79 12.02 9.53
C GLY A 253 6.95 12.42 8.30
N GLU A 254 6.33 11.44 7.65
CA GLU A 254 5.40 11.68 6.54
C GLU A 254 4.13 12.41 7.01
N LEU A 255 3.56 12.02 8.14
CA LEU A 255 2.39 12.70 8.74
C LEU A 255 2.70 14.15 9.10
N ALA A 256 3.87 14.42 9.68
CA ALA A 256 4.32 15.77 9.99
C ALA A 256 4.49 16.62 8.72
N THR A 257 5.02 16.02 7.64
CA THR A 257 5.21 16.68 6.34
C THR A 257 3.86 16.96 5.65
N ILE A 258 2.98 15.96 5.60
CA ILE A 258 1.66 16.03 4.96
C ILE A 258 0.70 16.92 5.75
N ASN A 259 0.78 16.91 7.08
CA ASN A 259 -0.04 17.70 7.99
C ASN A 259 -1.50 17.85 7.52
N GLU A 260 -2.15 16.70 7.31
CA GLU A 260 -3.47 16.62 6.71
C GLU A 260 -4.47 17.49 7.50
N HIS A 261 -5.14 18.41 6.81
CA HIS A 261 -6.06 19.40 7.39
C HIS A 261 -5.47 20.26 8.53
N GLY A 262 -4.14 20.36 8.64
CA GLY A 262 -3.49 21.05 9.75
C GLY A 262 -3.59 20.31 11.09
N ARG A 263 -3.92 19.01 11.09
CA ARG A 263 -4.15 18.18 12.28
C ARG A 263 -3.00 18.20 13.28
N PHE A 264 -1.77 18.38 12.80
CA PHE A 264 -0.57 18.39 13.63
C PHE A 264 0.04 19.79 13.79
N SER A 265 -0.61 20.84 13.29
CA SER A 265 -0.14 22.21 13.50
C SER A 265 -0.24 22.61 14.98
N LEU A 266 0.70 23.46 15.43
CA LEU A 266 0.52 24.15 16.70
C LEU A 266 -0.68 25.13 16.60
N PRO A 267 -1.40 25.40 17.70
CA PRO A 267 -2.48 26.38 17.70
C PRO A 267 -1.99 27.77 17.26
N ALA A 268 -2.85 28.51 16.56
CA ALA A 268 -2.53 29.84 16.06
C ALA A 268 -2.14 30.79 17.22
N GLY A 269 -1.06 31.55 17.04
CA GLY A 269 -0.54 32.49 18.05
C GLY A 269 0.33 31.87 19.15
N VAL A 270 0.50 30.54 19.17
CA VAL A 270 1.42 29.87 20.10
C VAL A 270 2.85 29.99 19.56
N THR A 271 3.67 30.82 20.21
CA THR A 271 5.09 31.03 19.87
C THR A 271 5.98 30.61 21.04
N ARG A 272 7.30 30.55 20.80
CA ARG A 272 8.29 30.25 21.84
C ARG A 272 8.36 31.30 22.95
N ASP A 273 7.74 32.47 22.75
CA ASP A 273 7.72 33.55 23.74
C ASP A 273 6.79 33.25 24.93
N LYS A 274 5.94 32.23 24.79
CA LYS A 274 5.08 31.68 25.85
C LYS A 274 5.44 30.21 26.11
N PRO A 275 6.51 29.91 26.88
CA PRO A 275 7.09 28.58 26.96
C PRO A 275 6.10 27.53 27.46
N GLU A 276 5.28 27.82 28.48
CA GLU A 276 4.31 26.84 29.00
C GLU A 276 3.22 26.46 27.98
N GLU A 277 2.66 27.45 27.26
CA GLU A 277 1.67 27.19 26.20
C GLU A 277 2.31 26.44 25.04
N TYR A 278 3.54 26.80 24.67
CA TYR A 278 4.31 26.17 23.61
C TYR A 278 4.65 24.71 23.92
N ASP A 279 5.18 24.42 25.10
CA ASP A 279 5.58 23.09 25.53
C ASP A 279 4.37 22.15 25.61
N LYS A 280 3.23 22.65 26.13
CA LYS A 280 1.97 21.90 26.13
C LYS A 280 1.48 21.60 24.71
N ALA A 281 1.55 22.57 23.80
CA ALA A 281 1.16 22.38 22.41
C ALA A 281 2.08 21.39 21.68
N GLN A 282 3.39 21.45 21.95
CA GLN A 282 4.38 20.52 21.42
C GLN A 282 4.14 19.10 21.92
N MET A 283 3.88 18.92 23.22
CA MET A 283 3.57 17.62 23.79
C MET A 283 2.27 17.03 23.22
N LYS A 284 1.26 17.87 22.97
CA LYS A 284 0.03 17.44 22.28
C LYS A 284 0.34 16.99 20.85
N ARG A 285 1.10 17.79 20.09
CA ARG A 285 1.52 17.46 18.72
C ARG A 285 2.30 16.14 18.68
N ASP A 286 3.27 15.97 19.57
CA ASP A 286 4.03 14.72 19.72
C ASP A 286 3.11 13.54 19.99
N ASN A 287 2.17 13.66 20.93
CA ASN A 287 1.23 12.59 21.23
C ASN A 287 0.28 12.28 20.06
N ASP A 288 -0.24 13.29 19.36
CA ASP A 288 -1.11 13.08 18.20
C ASP A 288 -0.36 12.37 17.05
N LEU A 289 0.88 12.77 16.76
CA LEU A 289 1.72 12.09 15.78
C LEU A 289 2.03 10.65 16.21
N PHE A 290 2.45 10.45 17.46
CA PHE A 290 2.76 9.13 18.01
C PHE A 290 1.55 8.19 17.90
N GLN A 291 0.37 8.64 18.34
CA GLN A 291 -0.81 7.78 18.36
C GLN A 291 -1.35 7.50 16.96
N THR A 292 -1.34 8.47 16.04
CA THR A 292 -1.69 8.21 14.65
C THR A 292 -0.67 7.28 13.98
N GLY A 293 0.63 7.48 14.21
CA GLY A 293 1.69 6.57 13.75
C GLY A 293 1.55 5.16 14.31
N ARG A 294 1.15 5.03 15.58
CA ARG A 294 0.83 3.75 16.24
C ARG A 294 -0.34 3.06 15.54
N LEU A 295 -1.44 3.75 15.28
CA LEU A 295 -2.60 3.19 14.56
C LEU A 295 -2.23 2.68 13.16
N ILE A 296 -1.44 3.45 12.40
CA ILE A 296 -1.01 3.07 11.04
C ILE A 296 -0.07 1.86 11.08
N THR A 297 0.90 1.85 12.00
CA THR A 297 1.86 0.74 12.14
C THR A 297 1.16 -0.54 12.59
N CYS A 298 0.21 -0.44 13.52
CA CYS A 298 -0.68 -1.55 13.91
C CYS A 298 -1.55 -2.00 12.72
N GLY A 299 -2.04 -1.06 11.90
CA GLY A 299 -2.76 -1.36 10.66
C GLY A 299 -1.91 -2.15 9.66
N LEU A 300 -0.65 -1.76 9.45
CA LEU A 300 0.30 -2.52 8.63
C LEU A 300 0.54 -3.90 9.23
N TYR A 301 0.81 -4.00 10.54
CA TYR A 301 1.01 -5.27 11.25
C TYR A 301 -0.13 -6.26 11.02
N VAL A 302 -1.39 -5.82 11.19
CA VAL A 302 -2.55 -6.68 10.93
C VAL A 302 -2.76 -6.95 9.45
N ASN A 303 -2.45 -6.02 8.54
CA ASN A 303 -2.48 -6.32 7.12
C ASN A 303 -1.40 -7.33 6.70
N ILE A 304 -0.23 -7.36 7.34
CA ILE A 304 0.77 -8.43 7.14
C ILE A 304 0.18 -9.77 7.60
N ILE A 305 -0.52 -9.81 8.74
CA ILE A 305 -1.22 -11.03 9.20
C ILE A 305 -2.24 -11.47 8.14
N LEU A 306 -3.12 -10.58 7.70
CA LEU A 306 -4.24 -10.92 6.83
C LEU A 306 -3.83 -11.21 5.38
N ALA A 307 -2.77 -10.57 4.88
CA ALA A 307 -2.41 -10.57 3.47
C ALA A 307 -1.10 -11.30 3.13
N ASP A 308 -0.19 -11.53 4.08
CA ASP A 308 1.05 -12.28 3.84
C ASP A 308 1.05 -13.59 4.63
N TYR A 309 0.77 -13.50 5.94
CA TYR A 309 0.79 -14.62 6.86
C TYR A 309 -0.34 -15.61 6.55
N LEU A 310 -1.60 -15.14 6.52
CA LEU A 310 -2.75 -15.98 6.17
C LEU A 310 -2.62 -16.59 4.76
N ARG A 311 -2.09 -15.84 3.79
CA ARG A 311 -1.83 -16.36 2.44
C ARG A 311 -0.82 -17.50 2.45
N THR A 312 0.21 -17.41 3.28
CA THR A 312 1.21 -18.48 3.42
C THR A 312 0.62 -19.69 4.12
N ILE A 313 -0.05 -19.52 5.27
CA ILE A 313 -0.59 -20.65 6.03
C ILE A 313 -1.76 -21.37 5.34
N LEU A 314 -2.46 -20.68 4.42
CA LEU A 314 -3.52 -21.25 3.58
C LEU A 314 -3.01 -21.64 2.18
N ASN A 315 -1.71 -21.54 1.93
CA ASN A 315 -1.07 -21.93 0.67
C ASN A 315 -1.61 -21.19 -0.58
N LEU A 316 -2.07 -19.96 -0.41
CA LEU A 316 -2.66 -19.13 -1.47
C LEU A 316 -1.60 -18.61 -2.45
N ASN A 317 -0.34 -18.47 -2.02
CA ASN A 317 0.76 -18.05 -2.90
C ASN A 317 1.11 -19.10 -3.97
N ARG A 318 0.68 -20.35 -3.78
CA ARG A 318 0.88 -21.45 -4.73
C ARG A 318 -0.34 -21.72 -5.60
N ASN A 319 -1.40 -20.92 -5.48
CA ASN A 319 -2.65 -21.16 -6.18
C ASN A 319 -2.42 -21.10 -7.71
N PRO A 320 -2.76 -22.17 -8.47
CA PRO A 320 -2.62 -22.15 -9.94
C PRO A 320 -3.56 -21.17 -10.63
N VAL A 321 -4.59 -20.68 -9.92
CA VAL A 321 -5.53 -19.69 -10.42
C VAL A 321 -5.27 -18.34 -9.75
N PRO A 322 -5.10 -17.25 -10.52
CA PRO A 322 -5.04 -15.90 -9.95
C PRO A 322 -6.30 -15.62 -9.14
N SER A 323 -6.14 -15.37 -7.83
CA SER A 323 -7.26 -15.10 -6.93
C SER A 323 -6.87 -14.08 -5.86
N ASP A 324 -7.68 -13.03 -5.78
CA ASP A 324 -7.66 -11.98 -4.77
C ASP A 324 -8.39 -12.37 -3.48
N TRP A 325 -8.95 -13.58 -3.43
CA TRP A 325 -9.60 -14.09 -2.24
C TRP A 325 -8.61 -14.11 -1.06
N LYS A 326 -9.09 -13.62 0.08
CA LYS A 326 -8.44 -13.70 1.39
C LYS A 326 -9.52 -13.89 2.45
N LEU A 327 -9.13 -14.47 3.58
CA LEU A 327 -9.96 -14.47 4.79
C LEU A 327 -9.76 -13.12 5.49
N ASP A 328 -10.62 -12.14 5.21
CA ASP A 328 -10.58 -10.81 5.86
C ASP A 328 -11.77 -10.64 6.83
N PRO A 329 -11.56 -10.78 8.15
CA PRO A 329 -12.62 -10.67 9.15
C PRO A 329 -13.32 -9.31 9.21
N ARG A 330 -12.81 -8.30 8.50
CA ARG A 330 -13.32 -6.92 8.50
C ARG A 330 -14.42 -6.69 7.46
N GLU A 331 -14.64 -7.62 6.53
CA GLU A 331 -15.63 -7.47 5.47
C GLU A 331 -17.06 -7.25 6.03
N ASP A 332 -17.79 -6.37 5.34
CA ASP A 332 -19.20 -6.09 5.58
C ASP A 332 -20.04 -7.03 4.70
N PHE A 333 -20.90 -7.84 5.34
CA PHE A 333 -21.76 -8.79 4.64
C PHE A 333 -23.15 -8.17 4.45
N PRO A 334 -23.52 -7.73 3.23
CA PRO A 334 -24.74 -6.96 3.01
C PRO A 334 -26.03 -7.74 3.27
N GLN A 335 -26.07 -9.08 3.14
CA GLN A 335 -27.22 -9.91 3.53
C GLN A 335 -26.86 -11.38 3.75
N VAL A 336 -27.02 -11.90 4.98
CA VAL A 336 -27.17 -13.36 5.22
C VAL A 336 -28.00 -13.59 6.49
N PHE A 337 -29.32 -13.40 6.41
CA PHE A 337 -30.32 -13.82 7.41
C PHE A 337 -29.98 -13.66 8.92
N ASP A 338 -29.86 -12.43 9.42
CA ASP A 338 -30.53 -12.01 10.66
C ASP A 338 -30.47 -10.48 10.75
N SER A 339 -31.44 -9.84 11.39
CA SER A 339 -31.61 -8.38 11.40
C SER A 339 -30.51 -7.58 12.14
N GLU A 340 -29.40 -8.20 12.56
CA GLU A 340 -28.25 -7.54 13.21
C GLU A 340 -26.85 -7.91 12.66
N GLY A 341 -26.73 -8.80 11.67
CA GLY A 341 -25.43 -9.20 11.10
C GLY A 341 -24.47 -9.89 12.09
N THR A 342 -23.25 -10.25 11.65
CA THR A 342 -22.19 -10.68 12.58
C THR A 342 -21.57 -9.42 13.22
N PRO A 343 -21.53 -9.27 14.55
CA PRO A 343 -21.05 -8.04 15.18
C PRO A 343 -19.55 -7.80 14.92
N ARG A 344 -19.12 -6.54 15.00
CA ARG A 344 -17.71 -6.10 14.90
C ARG A 344 -17.40 -5.06 15.96
N GLY A 345 -16.15 -4.95 16.41
CA GLY A 345 -15.73 -3.97 17.41
C GLY A 345 -16.25 -4.23 18.84
N ILE A 346 -16.63 -5.48 19.15
CA ILE A 346 -17.21 -5.85 20.46
C ILE A 346 -16.16 -6.30 21.50
N GLY A 347 -14.87 -6.08 21.23
CA GLY A 347 -13.76 -6.45 22.09
C GLY A 347 -13.34 -7.92 21.96
N ASN A 348 -12.24 -8.26 22.63
CA ASN A 348 -11.67 -9.60 22.67
C ASN A 348 -11.04 -9.86 24.05
N GLN A 349 -11.05 -11.12 24.49
CA GLN A 349 -10.31 -11.59 25.67
C GLN A 349 -9.66 -12.92 25.31
N VAL A 350 -8.33 -12.98 25.32
CA VAL A 350 -7.63 -14.22 24.95
C VAL A 350 -7.85 -15.30 26.01
N SER A 351 -8.02 -16.55 25.57
CA SER A 351 -8.26 -17.68 26.47
C SER A 351 -6.98 -18.43 26.83
N ALA A 352 -7.06 -19.20 27.90
CA ALA A 352 -6.00 -20.09 28.34
C ALA A 352 -5.76 -21.22 27.32
N GLU A 353 -6.80 -21.70 26.63
CA GLU A 353 -6.67 -22.66 25.53
C GLU A 353 -5.98 -22.04 24.31
N PHE A 354 -6.29 -20.78 23.98
CA PHE A 354 -5.65 -20.06 22.88
C PHE A 354 -4.14 -19.93 23.10
N ASN A 355 -3.70 -19.68 24.35
CA ASN A 355 -2.29 -19.72 24.72
C ASN A 355 -1.61 -21.06 24.39
N MET A 356 -2.29 -22.19 24.66
CA MET A 356 -1.74 -23.52 24.43
C MET A 356 -1.68 -23.89 22.95
N ILE A 357 -2.66 -23.44 22.16
CA ILE A 357 -2.71 -23.66 20.70
C ILE A 357 -1.52 -23.03 20.00
N TYR A 358 -1.00 -21.91 20.50
CA TYR A 358 0.06 -21.12 19.86
C TYR A 358 1.50 -21.51 20.25
N ARG A 359 1.69 -22.60 21.00
CA ARG A 359 3.01 -23.10 21.40
C ARG A 359 3.60 -24.04 20.35
N TRP A 360 4.10 -23.47 19.26
CA TRP A 360 4.52 -24.22 18.06
C TRP A 360 5.99 -24.65 18.07
N HIS A 361 6.51 -25.11 19.21
CA HIS A 361 7.93 -25.41 19.34
C HIS A 361 8.44 -26.56 18.43
N SER A 362 7.54 -27.41 17.91
CA SER A 362 7.87 -28.40 16.87
C SER A 362 8.30 -27.77 15.54
N ALA A 363 7.86 -26.53 15.28
CA ALA A 363 8.22 -25.78 14.08
C ALA A 363 9.57 -25.05 14.15
N THR A 364 10.31 -25.18 15.25
CA THR A 364 11.67 -24.62 15.39
C THR A 364 12.58 -25.24 14.34
N SER A 365 13.32 -24.44 13.56
CA SER A 365 14.28 -24.96 12.57
C SER A 365 15.54 -25.53 13.23
N ASP A 366 16.39 -26.21 12.46
CA ASP A 366 17.72 -26.62 12.92
C ASP A 366 18.59 -25.40 13.27
N HIS A 367 18.48 -24.32 12.49
CA HIS A 367 19.18 -23.06 12.76
C HIS A 367 18.76 -22.43 14.10
N ASP A 368 17.44 -22.33 14.33
CA ASP A 368 16.92 -21.73 15.56
C ASP A 368 17.17 -22.63 16.78
N GLU A 369 17.20 -23.96 16.60
CA GLU A 369 17.64 -24.90 17.64
C GLU A 369 19.13 -24.72 17.97
N ALA A 370 20.01 -24.58 16.97
CA ALA A 370 21.43 -24.32 17.20
C ALA A 370 21.63 -23.02 17.99
N TRP A 371 20.93 -21.95 17.59
CA TRP A 371 20.93 -20.69 18.31
C TRP A 371 20.45 -20.85 19.77
N ALA A 372 19.37 -21.59 20.02
CA ALA A 372 18.86 -21.80 21.38
C ALA A 372 19.85 -22.58 22.25
N ASN A 373 20.54 -23.58 21.68
CA ASN A 373 21.59 -24.31 22.37
C ASN A 373 22.76 -23.41 22.75
N ASP A 374 23.20 -22.51 21.86
CA ASP A 374 24.27 -21.56 22.16
C ASP A 374 23.85 -20.54 23.23
N LEU A 375 22.63 -20.00 23.14
CA LEU A 375 22.08 -19.12 24.18
C LEU A 375 22.09 -19.80 25.56
N PHE A 376 21.61 -21.04 25.65
CA PHE A 376 21.59 -21.74 26.93
C PHE A 376 22.98 -22.15 27.40
N ARG A 377 23.92 -22.40 26.49
CA ARG A 377 25.34 -22.56 26.84
C ARG A 377 25.90 -21.29 27.50
N ASP A 378 25.53 -20.11 27.02
CA ASP A 378 25.94 -18.84 27.61
C ASP A 378 25.28 -18.58 28.98
N ILE A 379 24.01 -18.95 29.13
CA ILE A 379 23.25 -18.74 30.39
C ILE A 379 23.70 -19.70 31.49
N PHE A 380 23.88 -20.98 31.15
CA PHE A 380 24.09 -22.05 32.14
C PHE A 380 25.54 -22.57 32.20
N GLY A 381 26.37 -22.21 31.21
CA GLY A 381 27.77 -22.63 31.08
C GLY A 381 27.96 -23.81 30.12
N PRO A 382 29.19 -24.00 29.59
CA PRO A 382 29.50 -25.01 28.56
C PRO A 382 29.33 -26.46 29.00
N GLU A 383 29.45 -26.73 30.31
CA GLU A 383 29.31 -28.07 30.88
C GLU A 383 27.86 -28.40 31.29
N ALA A 384 26.92 -27.47 31.14
CA ALA A 384 25.54 -27.68 31.54
C ALA A 384 24.79 -28.55 30.52
N ASN A 385 24.32 -29.71 30.95
CA ASN A 385 23.38 -30.52 30.18
C ASN A 385 21.95 -30.02 30.40
N ILE A 386 21.43 -29.24 29.44
CA ILE A 386 20.10 -28.64 29.53
C ILE A 386 18.98 -29.69 29.48
N ASP A 387 19.19 -30.78 28.74
CA ASP A 387 18.18 -31.83 28.54
C ASP A 387 17.86 -32.61 29.83
N ASP A 388 18.85 -32.74 30.72
CA ASP A 388 18.70 -33.41 32.02
C ASP A 388 18.59 -32.42 33.19
N MET A 389 18.49 -31.12 32.92
CA MET A 389 18.46 -30.09 33.95
C MET A 389 17.12 -30.11 34.73
N PRO A 390 17.14 -30.07 36.07
CA PRO A 390 15.92 -29.88 36.85
C PRO A 390 15.21 -28.58 36.46
N VAL A 391 13.90 -28.65 36.22
CA VAL A 391 13.08 -27.49 35.79
C VAL A 391 13.25 -26.26 36.69
N GLN A 392 13.41 -26.46 38.00
CA GLN A 392 13.60 -25.36 38.96
C GLN A 392 14.95 -24.64 38.77
N ASP A 393 16.00 -25.37 38.41
CA ASP A 393 17.31 -24.79 38.14
C ASP A 393 17.31 -24.06 36.79
N PHE A 394 16.62 -24.62 35.79
CA PHE A 394 16.37 -23.95 34.51
C PHE A 394 15.66 -22.60 34.72
N VAL A 395 14.52 -22.59 35.42
CA VAL A 395 13.77 -21.36 35.74
C VAL A 395 14.62 -20.35 36.50
N ARG A 396 15.41 -20.82 37.48
CA ARG A 396 16.30 -19.94 38.26
C ARG A 396 17.39 -19.32 37.39
N GLY A 397 17.99 -20.08 36.47
CA GLY A 397 19.00 -19.57 35.56
C GLY A 397 18.43 -18.56 34.56
N MET A 398 17.27 -18.85 33.98
CA MET A 398 16.56 -17.89 33.10
C MET A 398 16.21 -16.60 33.84
N TYR A 399 15.71 -16.69 35.08
CA TYR A 399 15.44 -15.49 35.90
C TYR A 399 16.71 -14.69 36.20
N LYS A 400 17.83 -15.35 36.53
CA LYS A 400 19.12 -14.68 36.74
C LYS A 400 19.61 -13.98 35.48
N TRP A 401 19.51 -14.64 34.32
CA TRP A 401 19.86 -14.05 33.04
C TRP A 401 19.00 -12.81 32.75
N GLU A 402 17.69 -12.90 32.92
CA GLU A 402 16.79 -11.77 32.69
C GLU A 402 17.12 -10.58 33.61
N GLN A 403 17.38 -10.83 34.90
CA GLN A 403 17.78 -9.78 35.85
C GLN A 403 19.13 -9.13 35.50
N GLY A 404 20.03 -9.87 34.84
CA GLY A 404 21.34 -9.39 34.40
C GLY A 404 21.31 -8.50 33.15
N LEU A 405 20.21 -8.51 32.39
CA LEU A 405 20.08 -7.64 31.22
C LEU A 405 20.04 -6.15 31.63
N PRO A 406 20.40 -5.21 30.74
CA PRO A 406 20.22 -3.78 31.01
C PRO A 406 18.75 -3.42 31.24
N ASN A 407 18.49 -2.40 32.07
CA ASN A 407 17.12 -1.92 32.34
C ASN A 407 16.57 -1.03 31.22
N LYS A 408 17.46 -0.27 30.56
CA LYS A 408 17.07 0.65 29.50
C LYS A 408 17.06 -0.06 28.15
N PRO A 409 15.97 0.01 27.36
CA PRO A 409 15.90 -0.63 26.05
C PRO A 409 16.97 -0.17 25.05
N GLU A 410 17.43 1.07 25.15
CA GLU A 410 18.51 1.64 24.32
C GLU A 410 19.88 0.98 24.53
N GLU A 411 20.05 0.22 25.61
CA GLU A 411 21.28 -0.52 25.92
C GLU A 411 21.20 -1.99 25.47
N TRP A 412 20.03 -2.46 25.04
CA TRP A 412 19.85 -3.86 24.62
C TRP A 412 20.57 -4.14 23.30
N LYS A 413 21.14 -5.34 23.22
CA LYS A 413 21.86 -5.90 22.07
C LYS A 413 21.34 -7.32 21.82
N PHE A 414 21.46 -7.79 20.59
CA PHE A 414 21.03 -9.13 20.18
C PHE A 414 21.76 -9.56 18.90
N GLY A 415 21.81 -10.86 18.63
CA GLY A 415 22.38 -11.40 17.39
C GLY A 415 23.84 -11.02 17.12
N GLY A 416 24.62 -10.76 18.17
CA GLY A 416 26.00 -10.25 18.06
C GLY A 416 26.13 -8.83 17.52
N LEU A 417 25.01 -8.10 17.35
CA LEU A 417 25.02 -6.75 16.80
C LEU A 417 25.34 -5.70 17.86
N GLU A 418 26.19 -4.76 17.47
CA GLU A 418 26.54 -3.57 18.24
C GLU A 418 25.80 -2.34 17.71
N ARG A 419 25.42 -1.44 18.63
CA ARG A 419 24.80 -0.15 18.26
C ARG A 419 25.88 0.84 17.81
N ARG A 420 25.56 1.64 16.80
CA ARG A 420 26.43 2.73 16.32
C ARG A 420 26.57 3.79 17.41
N THR A 421 27.81 4.18 17.71
CA THR A 421 28.10 5.25 18.66
C THR A 421 27.63 6.62 18.20
N SER A 422 27.47 6.82 16.89
CA SER A 422 27.04 8.09 16.30
C SER A 422 25.59 8.44 16.59
N ASP A 423 24.70 7.45 16.66
CA ASP A 423 23.26 7.72 16.74
C ASP A 423 22.41 6.65 17.45
N GLY A 424 23.03 5.60 18.00
CA GLY A 424 22.37 4.53 18.77
C GLY A 424 21.61 3.48 17.93
N SER A 425 21.63 3.58 16.60
CA SER A 425 21.00 2.60 15.70
C SER A 425 21.87 1.35 15.47
N PHE A 426 21.29 0.24 15.04
CA PHE A 426 22.03 -0.93 14.57
C PHE A 426 22.42 -0.79 13.08
N PRO A 427 23.56 -1.36 12.66
CA PRO A 427 23.93 -1.46 11.25
C PRO A 427 22.90 -2.26 10.44
N ASP A 428 22.41 -1.66 9.35
CA ASP A 428 21.41 -2.28 8.48
C ASP A 428 21.85 -3.63 7.94
N ALA A 429 23.13 -3.76 7.55
CA ALA A 429 23.69 -5.02 7.05
C ALA A 429 23.50 -6.18 8.03
N GLY A 430 23.72 -5.93 9.32
CA GLY A 430 23.53 -6.94 10.36
C GLY A 430 22.07 -7.32 10.53
N LEU A 431 21.17 -6.33 10.58
CA LEU A 431 19.73 -6.57 10.71
C LEU A 431 19.17 -7.31 9.49
N VAL A 432 19.53 -6.89 8.29
CA VAL A 432 19.12 -7.53 7.03
C VAL A 432 19.68 -8.94 6.94
N GLY A 433 20.93 -9.17 7.36
CA GLY A 433 21.51 -10.51 7.45
C GLY A 433 20.73 -11.44 8.36
N LEU A 434 20.32 -10.99 9.56
CA LEU A 434 19.46 -11.78 10.46
C LEU A 434 18.12 -12.14 9.83
N LEU A 435 17.51 -11.21 9.10
CA LEU A 435 16.24 -11.43 8.39
C LEU A 435 16.41 -12.39 7.21
N GLN A 436 17.50 -12.25 6.44
CA GLN A 436 17.88 -13.14 5.36
C GLN A 436 18.03 -14.58 5.86
N THR A 437 18.83 -14.79 6.92
CA THR A 437 19.02 -16.11 7.52
C THR A 437 17.70 -16.74 7.97
N GLY A 438 16.80 -15.95 8.57
CA GLY A 438 15.46 -16.42 8.94
C GLY A 438 14.61 -16.84 7.73
N THR A 439 14.75 -16.13 6.60
CA THR A 439 14.00 -16.41 5.37
C THR A 439 14.56 -17.63 4.62
N GLU A 440 15.87 -17.86 4.65
CA GLU A 440 16.53 -19.03 4.04
C GLU A 440 16.35 -20.30 4.87
N SER A 441 16.26 -20.17 6.20
CA SER A 441 16.09 -21.33 7.09
C SER A 441 14.70 -21.95 6.95
N ILE A 442 14.63 -23.23 6.61
CA ILE A 442 13.37 -23.98 6.57
C ILE A 442 12.91 -24.28 8.01
N ALA A 443 11.66 -23.94 8.32
CA ALA A 443 11.06 -24.24 9.61
C ALA A 443 10.92 -25.76 9.85
N GLY A 444 10.77 -26.16 11.11
CA GLY A 444 10.35 -27.53 11.44
C GLY A 444 8.91 -27.80 11.02
N ALA A 445 8.58 -29.06 10.75
CA ALA A 445 7.22 -29.54 10.60
C ALA A 445 6.52 -29.62 11.97
N PHE A 446 5.21 -29.38 11.97
CA PHE A 446 4.39 -29.64 13.14
C PHE A 446 4.31 -31.14 13.47
N GLY A 447 3.83 -31.46 14.66
CA GLY A 447 3.47 -32.81 15.08
C GLY A 447 4.48 -33.48 16.02
N ALA A 448 4.18 -34.75 16.32
CA ALA A 448 4.90 -35.54 17.31
C ALA A 448 6.38 -35.74 16.97
N ARG A 449 7.20 -35.83 18.04
CA ARG A 449 8.64 -36.13 18.01
C ARG A 449 9.44 -35.20 17.12
N ASN A 450 9.16 -33.91 17.20
CA ASN A 450 9.88 -32.87 16.44
C ASN A 450 10.22 -31.62 17.26
N ILE A 451 10.01 -31.62 18.59
CA ILE A 451 10.38 -30.49 19.47
C ILE A 451 11.85 -30.61 19.88
N PRO A 452 12.68 -29.56 19.69
CA PRO A 452 14.07 -29.54 20.15
C PRO A 452 14.23 -29.98 21.61
N ARG A 453 15.23 -30.82 21.89
CA ARG A 453 15.46 -31.33 23.26
C ARG A 453 15.82 -30.23 24.24
N VAL A 454 16.49 -29.19 23.75
CA VAL A 454 16.82 -27.96 24.48
C VAL A 454 15.58 -27.25 25.07
N LEU A 455 14.37 -27.51 24.55
CA LEU A 455 13.10 -26.95 25.04
C LEU A 455 12.35 -27.85 26.03
N LYS A 456 12.90 -29.00 26.46
CA LYS A 456 12.24 -29.95 27.36
C LYS A 456 11.68 -29.30 28.63
N ALA A 457 12.47 -28.46 29.30
CA ALA A 457 12.02 -27.76 30.50
C ALA A 457 10.82 -26.83 30.22
N VAL A 458 10.79 -26.17 29.05
CA VAL A 458 9.70 -25.29 28.61
C VAL A 458 8.42 -26.10 28.37
N GLU A 459 8.52 -27.27 27.74
CA GLU A 459 7.38 -28.16 27.51
C GLU A 459 6.80 -28.71 28.82
N MET A 460 7.67 -29.14 29.74
CA MET A 460 7.24 -29.61 31.06
C MET A 460 6.52 -28.52 31.85
N LEU A 461 6.98 -27.27 31.77
CA LEU A 461 6.30 -26.11 32.36
C LEU A 461 4.94 -25.86 31.70
N GLY A 462 4.85 -25.95 30.38
CA GLY A 462 3.59 -25.80 29.64
C GLY A 462 2.54 -26.85 30.04
N ILE A 463 2.94 -28.13 30.15
CA ILE A 463 2.07 -29.23 30.60
C ILE A 463 1.56 -28.96 32.02
N ARG A 464 2.46 -28.61 32.95
CA ARG A 464 2.08 -28.29 34.34
C ARG A 464 1.13 -27.08 34.38
N GLN A 465 1.40 -26.05 33.60
CA GLN A 465 0.54 -24.87 33.53
C GLN A 465 -0.88 -25.22 33.05
N GLY A 466 -1.01 -26.07 32.03
CA GLY A 466 -2.31 -26.55 31.55
C GLY A 466 -3.08 -27.36 32.60
N ARG A 467 -2.37 -28.13 33.44
CA ARG A 467 -2.95 -28.85 34.58
C ARG A 467 -3.43 -27.90 35.68
N GLU A 468 -2.59 -26.94 36.08
CA GLU A 468 -2.92 -25.92 37.07
C GLU A 468 -4.12 -25.07 36.65
N TRP A 469 -4.20 -24.75 35.35
CA TRP A 469 -5.36 -24.07 34.79
C TRP A 469 -6.57 -24.99 34.64
N GLY A 470 -6.44 -26.30 34.76
CA GLY A 470 -7.57 -27.22 34.59
C GLY A 470 -8.20 -27.14 33.19
N LEU A 471 -7.39 -27.09 32.13
CA LEU A 471 -7.88 -27.00 30.73
C LEU A 471 -8.58 -28.27 30.26
N ALA A 472 -9.58 -28.17 29.39
CA ALA A 472 -10.32 -29.32 28.83
C ALA A 472 -9.42 -30.43 28.24
N SER A 473 -9.96 -31.63 28.02
CA SER A 473 -9.23 -32.66 27.24
C SER A 473 -9.17 -32.30 25.75
N LEU A 474 -8.30 -32.97 24.98
CA LEU A 474 -8.25 -32.81 23.53
C LEU A 474 -9.63 -33.07 22.88
N ASN A 475 -10.32 -34.12 23.30
CA ASN A 475 -11.63 -34.49 22.74
C ASN A 475 -12.74 -33.49 23.10
N GLU A 476 -12.74 -32.94 24.32
CA GLU A 476 -13.66 -31.87 24.69
C GLU A 476 -13.45 -30.62 23.84
N PHE A 477 -12.19 -30.27 23.58
CA PHE A 477 -11.83 -29.12 22.75
C PHE A 477 -12.20 -29.33 21.28
N ARG A 478 -12.00 -30.54 20.75
CA ARG A 478 -12.49 -30.95 19.42
C ARG A 478 -14.00 -30.82 19.32
N ALA A 479 -14.74 -31.34 20.30
CA ALA A 479 -16.20 -31.29 20.34
C ALA A 479 -16.73 -29.84 20.39
N PHE A 480 -16.03 -28.94 21.08
CA PHE A 480 -16.35 -27.51 21.07
C PHE A 480 -16.37 -26.93 19.65
N PHE A 481 -15.32 -27.20 18.87
CA PHE A 481 -15.21 -26.81 17.45
C PHE A 481 -16.02 -27.66 16.48
N LYS A 482 -16.87 -28.58 16.97
CA LYS A 482 -17.66 -29.53 16.16
C LYS A 482 -16.80 -30.48 15.31
N LEU A 483 -15.55 -30.71 15.74
CA LEU A 483 -14.71 -31.78 15.22
C LEU A 483 -15.09 -33.10 15.87
N GLN A 484 -14.97 -34.20 15.12
CA GLN A 484 -15.25 -35.54 15.62
C GLN A 484 -14.25 -35.90 16.73
N PRO A 485 -14.69 -36.24 17.96
CA PRO A 485 -13.81 -36.75 19.00
C PRO A 485 -13.14 -38.05 18.55
N TYR A 486 -11.89 -38.25 18.97
CA TYR A 486 -11.14 -39.46 18.67
C TYR A 486 -11.64 -40.64 19.51
N THR A 487 -11.82 -41.79 18.87
CA THR A 487 -12.29 -43.03 19.50
C THR A 487 -11.20 -44.08 19.68
N SER A 488 -10.04 -43.90 19.01
CA SER A 488 -8.85 -44.72 19.20
C SER A 488 -7.57 -43.89 19.08
N PHE A 489 -6.45 -44.39 19.64
CA PHE A 489 -5.16 -43.70 19.57
C PHE A 489 -4.57 -43.62 18.16
N ALA A 490 -4.87 -44.59 17.30
CA ALA A 490 -4.48 -44.57 15.89
C ALA A 490 -5.18 -43.46 15.08
N GLU A 491 -6.37 -43.02 15.52
CA GLU A 491 -7.03 -41.84 14.92
C GLU A 491 -6.36 -40.53 15.38
N VAL A 492 -5.80 -40.50 16.60
CA VAL A 492 -5.06 -39.33 17.11
C VAL A 492 -3.76 -39.15 16.33
N ASN A 493 -3.00 -40.24 16.16
CA ASN A 493 -1.78 -40.24 15.34
C ASN A 493 -1.61 -41.61 14.64
N PRO A 494 -1.45 -41.65 13.30
CA PRO A 494 -1.34 -42.90 12.56
C PRO A 494 0.04 -43.59 12.70
N ASP A 495 1.06 -42.93 13.27
CA ASP A 495 2.33 -43.59 13.62
C ASP A 495 2.08 -44.58 14.77
N PRO A 496 2.22 -45.90 14.54
CA PRO A 496 1.90 -46.91 15.55
C PRO A 496 2.66 -46.70 16.87
N SER A 497 3.89 -46.18 16.79
CA SER A 497 4.73 -45.96 17.96
C SER A 497 4.36 -44.71 18.77
N VAL A 498 3.66 -43.75 18.16
CA VAL A 498 3.08 -42.60 18.88
C VAL A 498 1.73 -43.00 19.47
N ALA A 499 0.91 -43.74 18.71
CA ALA A 499 -0.36 -44.28 19.21
C ALA A 499 -0.16 -45.20 20.43
N GLU A 500 0.80 -46.12 20.38
CA GLU A 500 1.16 -46.99 21.50
C GLU A 500 1.62 -46.19 22.73
N ALA A 501 2.43 -45.14 22.54
CA ALA A 501 2.87 -44.28 23.62
C ALA A 501 1.69 -43.50 24.24
N LEU A 502 0.76 -42.98 23.43
CA LEU A 502 -0.46 -42.34 23.94
C LEU A 502 -1.34 -43.32 24.71
N GLU A 503 -1.48 -44.56 24.23
CA GLU A 503 -2.23 -45.63 24.89
C GLU A 503 -1.63 -45.97 26.26
N ALA A 504 -0.31 -46.17 26.31
CA ALA A 504 0.40 -46.47 27.55
C ALA A 504 0.29 -45.32 28.58
N LEU A 505 0.23 -44.07 28.13
CA LEU A 505 0.15 -42.91 29.01
C LEU A 505 -1.28 -42.62 29.51
N TYR A 506 -2.28 -42.69 28.62
CA TYR A 506 -3.61 -42.16 28.91
C TYR A 506 -4.70 -43.22 29.04
N GLY A 507 -4.48 -44.44 28.53
CA GLY A 507 -5.42 -45.58 28.56
C GLY A 507 -6.70 -45.41 27.73
N HIS A 508 -7.21 -44.19 27.58
CA HIS A 508 -8.33 -43.84 26.71
C HIS A 508 -8.12 -42.45 26.05
N PRO A 509 -8.52 -42.24 24.77
CA PRO A 509 -8.35 -40.94 24.09
C PRO A 509 -8.98 -39.73 24.79
N ASP A 510 -10.10 -39.92 25.51
CA ASP A 510 -10.74 -38.84 26.29
C ASP A 510 -9.87 -38.30 27.43
N ASN A 511 -8.88 -39.08 27.90
CA ASN A 511 -7.97 -38.67 28.96
C ASN A 511 -6.78 -37.85 28.45
N ILE A 512 -6.60 -37.72 27.13
CA ILE A 512 -5.50 -36.94 26.55
C ILE A 512 -5.66 -35.47 26.93
N GLU A 513 -4.67 -34.94 27.64
CA GLU A 513 -4.61 -33.52 28.01
C GLU A 513 -4.50 -32.63 26.76
N LEU A 514 -5.11 -31.44 26.80
CA LEU A 514 -5.14 -30.54 25.63
C LEU A 514 -3.75 -30.23 25.08
N TYR A 515 -2.84 -29.72 25.91
CA TYR A 515 -1.55 -29.22 25.43
C TYR A 515 -0.68 -30.30 24.76
N PRO A 516 -0.32 -31.42 25.44
CA PRO A 516 0.44 -32.48 24.78
C PRO A 516 -0.36 -33.17 23.67
N GLY A 517 -1.70 -33.22 23.78
CA GLY A 517 -2.57 -33.74 22.72
C GLY A 517 -2.46 -32.96 21.42
N LEU A 518 -2.49 -31.62 21.48
CA LEU A 518 -2.34 -30.75 20.30
C LEU A 518 -0.98 -30.94 19.59
N LEU A 519 0.08 -31.24 20.36
CA LEU A 519 1.42 -31.45 19.83
C LEU A 519 1.65 -32.86 19.30
N ALA A 520 0.97 -33.86 19.87
CA ALA A 520 1.05 -35.26 19.47
C ALA A 520 0.08 -35.64 18.33
N GLU A 521 -0.98 -34.86 18.11
CA GLU A 521 -1.96 -35.05 17.04
C GLU A 521 -1.30 -35.14 15.65
N ASP A 522 -1.84 -35.98 14.77
CA ASP A 522 -1.44 -36.02 13.36
C ASP A 522 -1.61 -34.65 12.69
N THR A 523 -0.82 -34.40 11.66
CA THR A 523 -0.74 -33.10 10.99
C THR A 523 -1.37 -33.13 9.61
N LYS A 524 -1.93 -31.98 9.22
CA LYS A 524 -2.44 -31.80 7.87
C LYS A 524 -1.29 -31.86 6.87
N LYS A 525 -1.53 -32.48 5.71
CA LYS A 525 -0.62 -32.42 4.57
C LYS A 525 -0.79 -31.10 3.81
N PRO A 526 0.21 -30.67 3.02
CA PRO A 526 0.04 -29.51 2.14
C PRO A 526 -1.15 -29.67 1.19
N LEU A 527 -2.00 -28.66 1.12
CA LEU A 527 -3.13 -28.57 0.19
C LEU A 527 -3.13 -27.19 -0.48
N VAL A 528 -3.25 -27.15 -1.81
CA VAL A 528 -3.17 -25.93 -2.62
C VAL A 528 -4.53 -25.67 -3.29
N PRO A 529 -5.26 -24.59 -2.94
CA PRO A 529 -5.15 -23.85 -1.68
C PRO A 529 -5.76 -24.62 -0.50
N GLY A 530 -5.46 -24.20 0.73
CA GLY A 530 -6.19 -24.58 1.94
C GLY A 530 -5.34 -25.01 3.13
N SER A 531 -4.13 -25.52 2.92
CA SER A 531 -3.23 -25.96 4.01
C SER A 531 -1.78 -25.73 3.62
N GLY A 532 -1.21 -24.64 4.10
CA GLY A 532 0.19 -24.25 3.93
C GLY A 532 1.00 -24.44 5.19
N LEU A 533 0.48 -24.08 6.37
CA LEU A 533 1.15 -24.26 7.68
C LEU A 533 1.17 -25.71 8.17
N CYS A 534 0.26 -26.55 7.67
CA CYS A 534 0.24 -27.98 7.99
C CYS A 534 0.25 -28.33 9.51
N PRO A 535 -0.51 -27.65 10.39
CA PRO A 535 -0.53 -27.98 11.81
C PRO A 535 -1.42 -29.21 12.10
N GLY A 536 -1.54 -29.58 13.38
CA GLY A 536 -2.53 -30.54 13.86
C GLY A 536 -3.96 -30.19 13.43
N PHE A 537 -4.81 -31.21 13.24
CA PHE A 537 -6.20 -31.04 12.77
C PHE A 537 -7.01 -30.08 13.65
N THR A 538 -6.87 -30.19 14.97
CA THR A 538 -7.56 -29.35 15.96
C THR A 538 -7.01 -27.92 15.92
N THR A 539 -5.67 -27.78 15.96
CA THR A 539 -4.98 -26.49 15.86
C THR A 539 -5.39 -25.73 14.60
N SER A 540 -5.48 -26.40 13.44
CA SER A 540 -5.79 -25.76 12.17
C SER A 540 -7.11 -24.98 12.15
N LEU A 541 -8.17 -25.49 12.81
CA LEU A 541 -9.45 -24.80 12.86
C LEU A 541 -9.45 -23.70 13.93
N ALA A 542 -8.89 -24.00 15.10
CA ALA A 542 -8.86 -23.07 16.22
C ALA A 542 -8.13 -21.77 15.87
N ILE A 543 -6.95 -21.84 15.23
CA ILE A 543 -6.18 -20.64 14.87
C ILE A 543 -6.97 -19.70 13.94
N LEU A 544 -7.81 -20.22 13.04
CA LEU A 544 -8.62 -19.41 12.12
C LEU A 544 -9.78 -18.74 12.85
N SER A 545 -10.40 -19.44 13.81
CA SER A 545 -11.43 -18.88 14.68
C SER A 545 -10.87 -17.77 15.57
N ASP A 546 -9.72 -17.99 16.20
CA ASP A 546 -9.10 -17.00 17.08
C ASP A 546 -8.60 -15.78 16.30
N ALA A 547 -7.98 -15.96 15.12
CA ALA A 547 -7.58 -14.85 14.25
C ALA A 547 -8.79 -14.01 13.81
N THR A 548 -9.93 -14.65 13.53
CA THR A 548 -11.18 -13.96 13.21
C THR A 548 -11.68 -13.13 14.39
N ALA A 549 -11.67 -13.69 15.60
CA ALA A 549 -12.08 -12.99 16.81
C ALA A 549 -11.18 -11.78 17.14
N LEU A 550 -9.86 -11.93 17.02
CA LEU A 550 -8.87 -10.88 17.28
C LEU A 550 -9.09 -9.65 16.40
N VAL A 551 -9.30 -9.86 15.09
CA VAL A 551 -9.44 -8.76 14.13
C VAL A 551 -10.84 -8.18 14.13
N ARG A 552 -11.87 -9.04 14.09
CA ARG A 552 -13.26 -8.57 14.01
C ARG A 552 -13.74 -7.95 15.33
N GLY A 553 -13.25 -8.45 16.46
CA GLY A 553 -13.56 -7.91 17.79
C GLY A 553 -12.92 -6.55 18.07
N ASP A 554 -11.81 -6.21 17.41
CA ASP A 554 -11.09 -4.95 17.64
C ASP A 554 -11.74 -3.77 16.89
N ARG A 555 -12.15 -2.75 17.63
CA ARG A 555 -12.75 -1.53 17.09
C ARG A 555 -11.82 -0.80 16.11
N PHE A 556 -10.52 -0.75 16.40
CA PHE A 556 -9.54 -0.01 15.59
C PHE A 556 -9.10 -0.77 14.33
N TYR A 557 -9.49 -2.04 14.17
CA TYR A 557 -9.34 -2.79 12.91
C TYR A 557 -10.62 -2.92 12.12
N SER A 558 -11.75 -2.56 12.70
CA SER A 558 -13.07 -2.67 12.09
C SER A 558 -13.75 -1.30 11.97
N VAL A 559 -14.49 -0.89 13.00
CA VAL A 559 -15.34 0.30 12.99
C VAL A 559 -14.56 1.61 12.81
N ASP A 560 -13.44 1.75 13.51
CA ASP A 560 -12.64 2.98 13.56
C ASP A 560 -11.41 2.92 12.62
N TYR A 561 -11.29 1.87 11.80
CA TYR A 561 -10.25 1.74 10.78
C TYR A 561 -10.64 2.52 9.52
N ASN A 562 -10.41 3.83 9.53
CA ASN A 562 -10.79 4.72 8.43
C ASN A 562 -9.78 5.87 8.21
N PRO A 563 -9.81 6.55 7.04
CA PRO A 563 -8.91 7.67 6.75
C PRO A 563 -8.98 8.84 7.73
N SER A 564 -10.11 9.09 8.40
CA SER A 564 -10.18 10.17 9.40
C SER A 564 -9.29 9.89 10.61
N ASN A 565 -9.29 8.65 11.09
CA ASN A 565 -8.45 8.25 12.23
C ASN A 565 -6.98 8.06 11.83
N LEU A 566 -6.72 7.45 10.67
CA LEU A 566 -5.38 7.08 10.20
C LEU A 566 -4.71 8.11 9.28
N THR A 567 -5.40 9.17 8.84
CA THR A 567 -5.08 10.01 7.65
C THR A 567 -5.26 9.24 6.33
N SER A 568 -5.52 9.96 5.22
CA SER A 568 -5.59 9.37 3.88
C SER A 568 -4.29 8.66 3.50
N PHE A 569 -3.14 9.30 3.80
CA PHE A 569 -1.82 8.73 3.56
C PHE A 569 -1.59 7.46 4.38
N GLY A 570 -1.79 7.54 5.70
CA GLY A 570 -1.58 6.40 6.59
C GLY A 570 -2.47 5.20 6.28
N PHE A 571 -3.73 5.46 5.94
CA PHE A 571 -4.67 4.43 5.51
C PHE A 571 -4.19 3.74 4.22
N LYS A 572 -3.74 4.51 3.22
CA LYS A 572 -3.25 3.96 1.94
C LYS A 572 -1.93 3.21 2.10
N GLU A 573 -1.00 3.74 2.90
CA GLU A 573 0.32 3.14 3.11
C GLU A 573 0.19 1.79 3.82
N ALA A 574 -0.75 1.63 4.77
CA ALA A 574 -0.99 0.35 5.43
C ALA A 574 -1.74 -0.69 4.56
N ASN A 575 -2.56 -0.28 3.60
CA ASN A 575 -3.50 -1.17 2.88
C ASN A 575 -2.84 -2.11 1.85
N SER A 576 -3.49 -3.25 1.59
CA SER A 576 -3.10 -4.23 0.56
C SER A 576 -3.41 -3.76 -0.87
N ASP A 577 -2.64 -4.25 -1.84
CA ASP A 577 -2.88 -4.04 -3.28
C ASP A 577 -2.61 -5.36 -4.03
N PHE A 578 -3.60 -5.87 -4.77
CA PHE A 578 -3.47 -7.17 -5.43
C PHE A 578 -2.52 -7.14 -6.64
N ASP A 579 -2.19 -5.96 -7.16
CA ASP A 579 -1.15 -5.79 -8.20
C ASP A 579 0.28 -6.06 -7.66
N VAL A 580 0.46 -6.19 -6.32
CA VAL A 580 1.77 -6.47 -5.70
C VAL A 580 1.66 -7.67 -4.75
N ALA A 581 2.56 -8.64 -4.90
CA ALA A 581 2.65 -9.81 -4.02
C ALA A 581 1.33 -10.58 -3.79
N GLY A 582 0.36 -10.52 -4.70
CA GLY A 582 -0.97 -11.11 -4.50
C GLY A 582 -1.75 -10.50 -3.33
N GLY A 583 -1.48 -9.24 -2.97
CA GLY A 583 -2.08 -8.52 -1.85
C GLY A 583 -1.17 -8.37 -0.63
N GLY A 584 -0.04 -9.09 -0.57
CA GLY A 584 0.92 -8.98 0.54
C GLY A 584 1.44 -7.56 0.73
N VAL A 585 1.80 -7.20 1.96
CA VAL A 585 2.27 -5.86 2.36
C VAL A 585 3.57 -5.91 3.18
N MET A 586 4.14 -7.09 3.42
CA MET A 586 5.40 -7.23 4.18
C MET A 586 6.56 -6.44 3.55
N TYR A 587 6.58 -6.32 2.23
CA TYR A 587 7.58 -5.52 1.52
C TYR A 587 7.59 -4.04 1.94
N LYS A 588 6.42 -3.49 2.33
CA LYS A 588 6.32 -2.10 2.80
C LYS A 588 7.06 -1.92 4.12
N LEU A 589 7.00 -2.90 5.02
CA LEU A 589 7.77 -2.88 6.26
C LEU A 589 9.27 -2.89 5.95
N LEU A 590 9.71 -3.89 5.18
CA LEU A 590 11.13 -4.14 4.95
C LEU A 590 11.81 -3.07 4.10
N MET A 591 11.18 -2.63 3.01
CA MET A 591 11.76 -1.61 2.12
C MET A 591 11.77 -0.20 2.73
N ARG A 592 10.85 0.10 3.65
CA ARG A 592 10.85 1.37 4.41
C ARG A 592 11.84 1.34 5.57
N ALA A 593 11.99 0.20 6.24
CA ALA A 593 12.94 0.04 7.34
C ALA A 593 14.41 -0.03 6.89
N PHE A 594 14.65 -0.58 5.69
CA PHE A 594 15.98 -0.79 5.12
C PHE A 594 16.08 -0.27 3.67
N PRO A 595 15.98 1.06 3.45
CA PRO A 595 16.08 1.63 2.10
C PRO A 595 17.39 1.24 1.41
N GLY A 596 17.29 0.80 0.15
CA GLY A 596 18.44 0.39 -0.67
C GLY A 596 18.86 -1.08 -0.56
N TRP A 597 18.39 -1.83 0.44
CA TRP A 597 18.78 -3.24 0.65
C TRP A 597 18.01 -4.25 -0.19
N TYR A 598 16.73 -3.98 -0.45
CA TYR A 598 15.86 -4.86 -1.23
C TYR A 598 15.62 -4.26 -2.61
N ARG A 599 15.58 -5.11 -3.65
CA ARG A 599 15.06 -4.72 -4.97
C ARG A 599 13.53 -4.75 -4.96
N ALA A 600 12.91 -3.96 -5.83
CA ALA A 600 11.45 -3.84 -5.89
C ALA A 600 10.73 -5.17 -6.12
N ASN A 601 11.37 -6.11 -6.82
CA ASN A 601 10.85 -7.44 -7.12
C ASN A 601 11.51 -8.57 -6.28
N SER A 602 12.17 -8.25 -5.16
CA SER A 602 12.88 -9.22 -4.31
C SER A 602 11.91 -10.17 -3.59
N VAL A 603 12.11 -11.48 -3.72
CA VAL A 603 11.31 -12.48 -2.97
C VAL A 603 11.55 -12.42 -1.47
N TYR A 604 12.73 -11.95 -1.03
CA TYR A 604 13.04 -11.73 0.38
C TYR A 604 12.22 -10.60 1.00
N ALA A 605 11.63 -9.72 0.20
CA ALA A 605 10.74 -8.67 0.69
C ALA A 605 9.26 -8.98 0.40
N LEU A 606 8.94 -9.51 -0.78
CA LEU A 606 7.58 -9.76 -1.23
C LEU A 606 6.98 -11.06 -0.66
N TYR A 607 7.78 -12.09 -0.44
CA TYR A 607 7.34 -13.41 0.00
C TYR A 607 8.25 -14.04 1.08
N PRO A 608 8.64 -13.32 2.14
CA PRO A 608 9.68 -13.76 3.08
C PRO A 608 9.29 -14.95 3.97
N PHE A 609 8.01 -15.34 3.97
CA PHE A 609 7.46 -16.43 4.79
C PHE A 609 7.59 -17.82 4.15
N THR A 610 8.04 -17.88 2.90
CA THR A 610 8.47 -19.10 2.22
C THR A 610 9.94 -18.92 1.85
N THR A 611 10.72 -19.98 1.93
CA THR A 611 12.14 -19.92 1.51
C THR A 611 12.30 -19.44 0.07
N PRO A 612 13.41 -18.78 -0.29
CA PRO A 612 13.69 -18.36 -1.66
C PRO A 612 13.59 -19.51 -2.66
N GLU A 613 14.10 -20.70 -2.30
CA GLU A 613 14.02 -21.92 -3.10
C GLU A 613 12.57 -22.37 -3.28
N GLY A 614 11.78 -22.40 -2.19
CA GLY A 614 10.37 -22.77 -2.24
C GLY A 614 9.52 -21.79 -3.06
N ASN A 615 9.84 -20.50 -3.02
CA ASN A 615 9.24 -19.48 -3.88
C ASN A 615 9.64 -19.68 -5.33
N LYS A 616 10.93 -19.97 -5.60
CA LYS A 616 11.43 -20.22 -6.96
C LYS A 616 10.71 -21.39 -7.62
N GLU A 617 10.65 -22.53 -6.92
CA GLU A 617 9.91 -23.70 -7.40
C GLU A 617 8.43 -23.38 -7.67
N THR A 618 7.81 -22.54 -6.84
CA THR A 618 6.42 -22.12 -6.99
C THR A 618 6.24 -21.27 -8.25
N PHE A 619 7.04 -20.22 -8.40
CA PHE A 619 6.90 -19.28 -9.51
C PHE A 619 7.39 -19.85 -10.85
N GLU A 620 8.28 -20.84 -10.84
CA GLU A 620 8.62 -21.63 -12.03
C GLU A 620 7.42 -22.46 -12.48
N LYS A 621 6.71 -23.14 -11.55
CA LYS A 621 5.47 -23.89 -11.86
C LYS A 621 4.33 -22.98 -12.34
N LEU A 622 4.26 -21.75 -11.85
CA LEU A 622 3.27 -20.75 -12.27
C LEU A 622 3.67 -20.00 -13.56
N GLY A 623 4.91 -20.17 -14.05
CA GLY A 623 5.40 -19.54 -15.28
C GLY A 623 5.73 -18.04 -15.16
N ASN A 624 5.99 -17.56 -13.93
CA ASN A 624 6.26 -16.15 -13.65
C ASN A 624 7.53 -15.87 -12.82
N ALA A 625 8.42 -16.85 -12.67
CA ALA A 625 9.69 -16.66 -11.95
C ALA A 625 10.53 -15.49 -12.49
N GLN A 626 10.52 -15.23 -13.80
CA GLN A 626 11.23 -14.13 -14.44
C GLN A 626 10.81 -12.73 -13.97
N ASP A 627 9.67 -12.61 -13.29
CA ASP A 627 9.20 -11.32 -12.77
C ASP A 627 9.82 -10.98 -11.42
N PHE A 628 10.45 -11.94 -10.75
CA PHE A 628 11.00 -11.82 -9.40
C PHE A 628 12.52 -11.92 -9.37
N ASP A 629 13.10 -11.28 -8.35
CA ASP A 629 14.52 -11.37 -8.02
C ASP A 629 14.68 -12.33 -6.82
N PHE A 630 15.47 -13.38 -7.04
CA PHE A 630 15.80 -14.41 -6.05
C PHE A 630 17.19 -14.18 -5.43
N GLY A 631 17.90 -13.13 -5.84
CA GLY A 631 19.19 -12.76 -5.27
C GLY A 631 19.06 -12.31 -3.81
N GLU A 632 20.13 -12.55 -3.05
CA GLU A 632 20.23 -12.12 -1.66
C GLU A 632 20.13 -10.59 -1.55
N PRO A 633 19.56 -10.05 -0.46
CA PRO A 633 19.51 -8.61 -0.23
C PRO A 633 20.91 -7.98 -0.22
N ALA A 634 21.08 -6.91 -0.99
CA ALA A 634 22.36 -6.21 -1.12
C ALA A 634 22.14 -4.70 -1.24
N TYR A 635 22.91 -3.93 -0.47
CA TYR A 635 22.80 -2.48 -0.46
C TYR A 635 23.16 -1.86 -1.81
N VAL A 636 22.25 -1.03 -2.33
CA VAL A 636 22.51 -0.10 -3.43
C VAL A 636 22.17 1.29 -2.92
N GLY A 637 23.20 2.13 -2.87
CA GLY A 637 23.07 3.52 -2.42
C GLY A 637 22.29 4.39 -3.42
N PRO A 638 21.82 5.57 -2.98
CA PRO A 638 21.27 6.55 -3.89
C PRO A 638 22.34 7.01 -4.89
N PRO A 639 21.96 7.45 -6.11
CA PRO A 639 22.91 7.97 -7.08
C PRO A 639 23.70 9.16 -6.54
N LEU A 640 24.99 9.25 -6.90
CA LEU A 640 25.86 10.38 -6.56
C LEU A 640 25.46 11.63 -7.35
N PRO A 641 25.05 12.74 -6.70
CA PRO A 641 24.59 13.93 -7.41
C PRO A 641 25.77 14.68 -8.01
N ILE A 642 25.64 15.17 -9.25
CA ILE A 642 26.56 16.08 -9.95
C ILE A 642 25.83 17.41 -10.14
N THR A 643 26.37 18.49 -9.57
CA THR A 643 25.57 19.69 -9.26
C THR A 643 26.01 20.96 -9.97
N THR A 644 27.24 21.03 -10.49
CA THR A 644 27.67 22.18 -11.30
C THR A 644 27.24 22.03 -12.76
N TRP A 645 27.07 23.16 -13.45
CA TRP A 645 26.71 23.15 -14.87
C TRP A 645 27.74 22.42 -15.72
N GLN A 646 29.03 22.65 -15.43
CA GLN A 646 30.13 22.03 -16.16
C GLN A 646 30.19 20.53 -15.92
N GLY A 647 30.12 20.08 -14.66
CA GLY A 647 30.11 18.65 -14.33
C GLY A 647 28.95 17.90 -14.98
N VAL A 648 27.75 18.51 -15.01
CA VAL A 648 26.58 17.94 -15.69
C VAL A 648 26.82 17.80 -17.19
N VAL A 649 27.31 18.85 -17.85
CA VAL A 649 27.54 18.85 -19.30
C VAL A 649 28.62 17.83 -19.68
N ASP A 650 29.70 17.76 -18.91
CA ASP A 650 30.81 16.84 -19.17
C ASP A 650 30.39 15.38 -18.98
N THR A 651 29.63 15.09 -17.91
CA THR A 651 29.06 13.76 -17.68
C THR A 651 28.15 13.32 -18.83
N LEU A 652 27.27 14.21 -19.32
CA LEU A 652 26.34 13.87 -20.40
C LEU A 652 26.98 13.77 -21.78
N ASN A 653 28.14 14.40 -22.00
CA ASN A 653 28.89 14.24 -23.24
C ASN A 653 29.79 13.00 -23.22
N ASN A 654 30.17 12.50 -22.04
CA ASN A 654 31.05 11.36 -21.89
C ASN A 654 30.29 10.02 -21.95
N GLN A 655 29.76 9.69 -23.13
CA GLN A 655 29.11 8.40 -23.39
C GLN A 655 30.07 7.20 -23.35
N LEU A 656 31.38 7.42 -23.29
CA LEU A 656 32.35 6.34 -23.12
C LEU A 656 32.21 5.73 -21.72
N HIS A 657 32.30 6.58 -20.69
CA HIS A 657 32.32 6.16 -19.29
C HIS A 657 30.94 6.16 -18.62
N PHE A 658 29.97 6.94 -19.11
CA PHE A 658 28.64 7.06 -18.51
C PHE A 658 27.57 6.56 -19.47
N LYS A 659 26.82 5.54 -19.04
CA LYS A 659 25.78 4.87 -19.84
C LYS A 659 24.38 5.13 -19.31
N VAL A 660 23.40 5.05 -20.20
CA VAL A 660 21.98 5.17 -19.89
C VAL A 660 21.46 3.90 -19.16
N PRO A 661 20.86 4.03 -17.96
CA PRO A 661 20.47 2.85 -17.15
C PRO A 661 19.04 2.35 -17.36
N TRP A 662 18.18 3.07 -18.08
CA TRP A 662 16.73 2.76 -18.18
C TRP A 662 16.34 1.77 -19.28
N GLY A 663 17.32 1.27 -20.04
CA GLY A 663 17.10 0.26 -21.08
C GLY A 663 16.27 -0.93 -20.61
N PRO A 664 16.59 -1.57 -19.46
CA PRO A 664 15.82 -2.67 -18.90
C PRO A 664 14.35 -2.34 -18.64
N HIS A 665 14.03 -1.18 -18.05
CA HIS A 665 12.63 -0.78 -17.80
C HIS A 665 11.86 -0.59 -19.10
N THR A 666 12.49 0.05 -20.09
CA THR A 666 11.87 0.23 -21.41
C THR A 666 11.61 -1.12 -22.06
N PHE A 667 12.63 -1.99 -22.11
CA PHE A 667 12.53 -3.31 -22.71
C PHE A 667 11.48 -4.18 -22.00
N GLN A 668 11.35 -4.08 -20.68
CA GLN A 668 10.30 -4.79 -19.94
C GLN A 668 8.90 -4.42 -20.43
N LEU A 669 8.63 -3.13 -20.66
CA LEU A 669 7.34 -2.61 -21.14
C LEU A 669 7.09 -2.85 -22.63
N THR A 670 8.11 -2.65 -23.47
CA THR A 670 7.95 -2.59 -24.94
C THR A 670 8.44 -3.83 -25.66
N LYS A 671 9.33 -4.63 -25.05
CA LYS A 671 10.14 -5.68 -25.71
C LYS A 671 11.04 -5.17 -26.84
N HIS A 672 11.35 -3.87 -26.83
CA HIS A 672 12.13 -3.19 -27.85
C HIS A 672 13.15 -2.23 -27.23
N ASP A 673 14.36 -2.20 -27.78
CA ASP A 673 15.31 -1.12 -27.52
C ASP A 673 14.80 0.20 -28.11
N ASN A 674 15.03 1.31 -27.40
CA ASN A 674 14.52 2.61 -27.80
C ASN A 674 15.60 3.70 -27.67
N MET A 675 15.58 4.66 -28.59
CA MET A 675 16.47 5.82 -28.61
C MET A 675 16.47 6.70 -27.34
N LEU A 676 15.41 6.63 -26.52
CA LEU A 676 15.32 7.39 -25.27
C LEU A 676 16.02 6.68 -24.09
N SER A 677 16.36 5.40 -24.25
CA SER A 677 16.82 4.54 -23.15
C SER A 677 17.99 3.63 -23.47
N GLY A 678 18.71 3.88 -24.56
CA GLY A 678 19.94 3.16 -24.90
C GLY A 678 20.97 4.04 -25.62
N ASP A 679 22.22 3.59 -25.58
CA ASP A 679 23.39 4.27 -26.16
C ASP A 679 23.99 3.53 -27.37
N ALA A 680 23.35 2.46 -27.86
CA ALA A 680 23.87 1.71 -29.00
C ALA A 680 23.79 2.54 -30.30
N PRO A 681 24.63 2.24 -31.32
CA PRO A 681 24.56 2.92 -32.62
C PRO A 681 23.18 2.85 -33.30
N ALA A 682 22.39 1.81 -33.01
CA ALA A 682 21.00 1.71 -33.45
C ALA A 682 20.11 2.79 -32.79
N ASN A 683 20.29 3.06 -31.50
CA ASN A 683 19.56 4.11 -30.76
C ASN A 683 19.86 5.49 -31.34
N ALA A 684 21.13 5.80 -31.61
CA ALA A 684 21.53 7.07 -32.23
C ALA A 684 20.94 7.27 -33.63
N ARG A 685 20.92 6.21 -34.47
CA ARG A 685 20.29 6.26 -35.81
C ARG A 685 18.77 6.46 -35.74
N GLN A 686 18.09 5.71 -34.87
CA GLN A 686 16.65 5.87 -34.65
C GLN A 686 16.33 7.30 -34.18
N ARG A 687 17.16 7.88 -33.31
CA ARG A 687 17.03 9.26 -32.84
C ARG A 687 17.05 10.30 -33.96
N VAL A 688 18.01 10.20 -34.87
CA VAL A 688 18.13 11.12 -36.02
C VAL A 688 16.90 10.99 -36.93
N LEU A 689 16.52 9.76 -37.27
CA LEU A 689 15.37 9.45 -38.10
C LEU A 689 14.07 10.02 -37.51
N VAL A 690 13.80 9.72 -36.24
CA VAL A 690 12.58 10.19 -35.59
C VAL A 690 12.56 11.71 -35.49
N LYS A 691 13.68 12.36 -35.17
CA LYS A 691 13.79 13.82 -35.15
C LYS A 691 13.40 14.44 -36.49
N GLU A 692 13.87 13.88 -37.60
CA GLU A 692 13.51 14.32 -38.96
C GLU A 692 11.99 14.22 -39.20
N CYS A 693 11.38 13.09 -38.80
CA CYS A 693 9.95 12.86 -38.96
C CYS A 693 9.09 13.80 -38.09
N LEU A 694 9.53 14.13 -36.87
CA LEU A 694 8.79 14.98 -35.92
C LEU A 694 8.65 16.43 -36.38
N TYR A 695 9.64 16.98 -37.10
CA TYR A 695 9.67 18.40 -37.52
C TYR A 695 9.41 18.62 -39.01
N SER A 696 8.91 17.59 -39.71
CA SER A 696 8.49 17.67 -41.11
C SER A 696 6.95 17.61 -41.16
N PRO A 697 6.22 18.59 -41.71
CA PRO A 697 6.66 19.77 -42.47
C PRO A 697 7.13 20.95 -41.59
N LYS A 698 7.86 21.91 -42.20
CA LYS A 698 8.54 23.02 -41.51
C LYS A 698 7.60 23.96 -40.72
N ASP A 699 6.31 24.01 -41.05
CA ASP A 699 5.28 24.78 -40.36
C ASP A 699 4.72 24.08 -39.11
N GLY A 700 5.20 22.88 -38.77
CA GLY A 700 4.70 22.09 -37.64
C GLY A 700 4.69 22.82 -36.29
N LEU A 701 5.68 23.69 -36.03
CA LEU A 701 5.72 24.49 -34.78
C LEU A 701 4.62 25.56 -34.71
N ASP A 702 4.22 26.14 -35.84
CA ASP A 702 3.09 27.09 -35.86
C ASP A 702 1.75 26.36 -35.61
N GLN A 703 1.59 25.15 -36.17
CA GLN A 703 0.43 24.31 -35.88
C GLN A 703 0.37 23.91 -34.40
N VAL A 704 1.51 23.59 -33.78
CA VAL A 704 1.63 23.34 -32.33
C VAL A 704 1.20 24.57 -31.54
N ARG A 705 1.71 25.76 -31.89
CA ARG A 705 1.34 27.02 -31.22
C ARG A 705 -0.17 27.24 -31.23
N ARG A 706 -0.78 27.18 -32.41
CA ARG A 706 -2.22 27.42 -32.61
C ARG A 706 -3.07 26.37 -31.90
N PHE A 707 -2.64 25.11 -31.92
CA PHE A 707 -3.28 24.05 -31.16
C PHE A 707 -3.32 24.39 -29.66
N TYR A 708 -2.17 24.66 -29.03
CA TYR A 708 -2.13 24.93 -27.60
C TYR A 708 -2.88 26.21 -27.20
N GLU A 709 -2.81 27.29 -27.99
CA GLU A 709 -3.60 28.51 -27.73
C GLU A 709 -5.12 28.21 -27.77
N ALA A 710 -5.60 27.49 -28.79
CA ALA A 710 -7.01 27.17 -28.96
C ALA A 710 -7.52 26.16 -27.92
N THR A 711 -6.79 25.07 -27.70
CA THR A 711 -7.16 23.98 -26.78
C THR A 711 -7.16 24.47 -25.32
N THR A 712 -6.16 25.26 -24.92
CA THR A 712 -6.11 25.82 -23.55
C THR A 712 -7.30 26.74 -23.29
N ALA A 713 -7.63 27.64 -24.22
CA ALA A 713 -8.78 28.52 -24.10
C ALA A 713 -10.13 27.76 -24.14
N LYS A 714 -10.22 26.67 -24.91
CA LYS A 714 -11.38 25.76 -24.91
C LYS A 714 -11.55 25.09 -23.54
N LEU A 715 -10.50 24.47 -23.01
CA LEU A 715 -10.54 23.74 -21.74
C LEU A 715 -10.84 24.66 -20.57
N ILE A 716 -10.23 25.85 -20.51
CA ILE A 716 -10.57 26.85 -19.47
C ILE A 716 -12.07 27.16 -19.52
N ARG A 717 -12.64 27.46 -20.70
CA ARG A 717 -14.08 27.74 -20.83
C ARG A 717 -14.97 26.56 -20.43
N GLN A 718 -14.58 25.33 -20.78
CA GLN A 718 -15.36 24.12 -20.50
C GLN A 718 -15.35 23.74 -19.01
N HIS A 719 -14.20 23.89 -18.34
CA HIS A 719 -13.99 23.39 -16.98
C HIS A 719 -14.13 24.47 -15.90
N SER A 720 -14.13 25.74 -16.26
CA SER A 720 -14.37 26.81 -15.29
C SER A 720 -15.77 26.73 -14.70
N ARG A 721 -15.88 27.00 -13.41
CA ARG A 721 -17.14 27.08 -12.66
C ARG A 721 -17.19 28.43 -11.95
N ARG A 722 -18.37 29.06 -11.96
CA ARG A 722 -18.59 30.32 -11.25
C ARG A 722 -18.58 30.06 -9.74
N ILE A 723 -17.83 30.87 -9.00
CA ILE A 723 -17.77 30.87 -7.53
C ILE A 723 -17.85 32.33 -7.05
N GLY A 724 -19.03 32.72 -6.55
CA GLY A 724 -19.35 34.12 -6.31
C GLY A 724 -19.24 34.96 -7.59
N ASP A 725 -18.40 35.99 -7.55
CA ASP A 725 -18.14 36.92 -8.66
C ASP A 725 -16.92 36.54 -9.51
N SER A 726 -16.24 35.46 -9.17
CA SER A 726 -15.08 34.95 -9.91
C SER A 726 -15.39 33.59 -10.56
N TYR A 727 -14.46 33.13 -11.40
CA TYR A 727 -14.43 31.80 -11.95
C TYR A 727 -13.28 31.02 -11.34
N GLN A 728 -13.47 29.71 -11.16
CA GLN A 728 -12.45 28.80 -10.68
C GLN A 728 -12.29 27.62 -11.63
N VAL A 729 -11.04 27.20 -11.84
CA VAL A 729 -10.70 26.01 -12.64
C VAL A 729 -9.49 25.31 -12.01
N ASP A 730 -9.38 23.99 -12.19
CA ASP A 730 -8.12 23.28 -11.92
C ASP A 730 -7.20 23.39 -13.13
N ILE A 731 -6.17 24.24 -13.02
CA ILE A 731 -5.29 24.58 -14.15
C ILE A 731 -4.31 23.46 -14.50
N VAL A 732 -4.13 22.48 -13.61
CA VAL A 732 -3.27 21.32 -13.82
C VAL A 732 -4.11 20.15 -14.31
N LYS A 733 -5.12 19.75 -13.53
CA LYS A 733 -5.92 18.55 -13.75
C LYS A 733 -6.83 18.63 -14.98
N ASP A 734 -7.51 19.75 -15.15
CA ASP A 734 -8.57 19.91 -16.16
C ASP A 734 -8.11 20.68 -17.40
N VAL A 735 -6.96 21.37 -17.32
CA VAL A 735 -6.39 22.14 -18.43
C VAL A 735 -5.03 21.58 -18.84
N GLY A 736 -4.03 21.62 -17.95
CA GLY A 736 -2.67 21.18 -18.22
C GLY A 736 -2.56 19.75 -18.76
N ASN A 737 -2.94 18.78 -17.94
CA ASN A 737 -2.83 17.36 -18.24
C ASN A 737 -3.68 16.98 -19.47
N VAL A 738 -4.89 17.55 -19.57
CA VAL A 738 -5.82 17.30 -20.69
C VAL A 738 -5.30 17.88 -22.00
N ALA A 739 -4.76 19.11 -22.01
CA ALA A 739 -4.23 19.74 -23.22
C ALA A 739 -3.07 18.95 -23.83
N HIS A 740 -2.18 18.42 -22.97
CA HIS A 740 -1.05 17.60 -23.43
C HIS A 740 -1.50 16.22 -23.90
N ALA A 741 -2.50 15.61 -23.25
CA ALA A 741 -3.10 14.36 -23.72
C ALA A 741 -3.83 14.52 -25.07
N GLU A 742 -4.60 15.60 -25.25
CA GLU A 742 -5.26 15.94 -26.53
C GLU A 742 -4.19 16.16 -27.62
N PHE A 743 -3.10 16.88 -27.29
CA PHE A 743 -1.97 17.10 -28.19
C PHE A 743 -1.35 15.78 -28.67
N VAL A 744 -0.94 14.91 -27.75
CA VAL A 744 -0.30 13.63 -28.14
C VAL A 744 -1.25 12.69 -28.86
N GLY A 745 -2.55 12.76 -28.55
CA GLY A 745 -3.61 12.08 -29.32
C GLY A 745 -3.58 12.45 -30.80
N HIS A 746 -3.65 13.74 -31.10
CA HIS A 746 -3.60 14.22 -32.48
C HIS A 746 -2.22 14.09 -33.13
N PHE A 747 -1.15 14.36 -32.39
CA PHE A 747 0.21 14.45 -32.91
C PHE A 747 0.81 13.08 -33.22
N PHE A 748 0.47 12.05 -32.44
CA PHE A 748 0.96 10.67 -32.64
C PHE A 748 -0.11 9.71 -33.18
N ALA A 749 -1.28 10.23 -33.58
CA ALA A 749 -2.44 9.46 -34.04
C ALA A 749 -2.97 8.44 -33.02
N ILE A 750 -2.85 8.72 -31.72
CA ILE A 750 -3.46 7.89 -30.68
C ILE A 750 -4.98 8.17 -30.67
N PRO A 751 -5.85 7.16 -30.84
CA PRO A 751 -7.29 7.39 -30.94
C PRO A 751 -7.89 7.96 -29.65
N LEU A 752 -8.51 9.13 -29.75
CA LEU A 752 -9.30 9.74 -28.68
C LEU A 752 -10.79 9.36 -28.81
N GLN A 753 -11.49 9.20 -27.69
CA GLN A 753 -12.91 8.84 -27.69
C GLN A 753 -13.77 9.98 -28.26
N SER A 754 -14.57 9.68 -29.29
CA SER A 754 -15.72 10.49 -29.67
C SER A 754 -16.92 10.16 -28.76
N LYS A 755 -17.98 10.97 -28.80
CA LYS A 755 -19.21 10.81 -28.00
C LYS A 755 -19.89 9.42 -28.15
N ASP A 756 -19.50 8.62 -29.15
CA ASP A 756 -20.08 7.32 -29.49
C ASP A 756 -19.35 6.11 -28.87
N GLY A 757 -18.29 6.34 -28.06
CA GLY A 757 -17.75 5.32 -27.14
C GLY A 757 -17.12 4.07 -27.79
N ARG A 758 -16.19 4.22 -28.75
CA ARG A 758 -15.44 3.07 -29.31
C ARG A 758 -14.52 2.43 -28.26
N ARG A 759 -14.41 1.10 -28.28
CA ARG A 759 -13.61 0.30 -27.34
C ARG A 759 -12.08 0.48 -27.48
N ASP A 760 -11.63 0.94 -28.66
CA ASP A 760 -10.23 1.11 -29.06
C ASP A 760 -9.76 2.57 -29.07
N SER A 761 -10.23 3.35 -28.10
CA SER A 761 -9.81 4.75 -27.91
C SER A 761 -9.78 5.14 -26.44
N TYR A 762 -9.13 6.26 -26.16
CA TYR A 762 -8.89 6.79 -24.82
C TYR A 762 -9.64 8.11 -24.61
N THR A 763 -10.14 8.34 -23.39
CA THR A 763 -10.37 9.72 -22.95
C THR A 763 -9.04 10.41 -22.73
N GLU A 764 -8.98 11.72 -22.84
CA GLU A 764 -7.77 12.51 -22.61
C GLU A 764 -7.19 12.24 -21.21
N ARG A 765 -8.05 12.12 -20.18
CA ARG A 765 -7.62 11.78 -18.83
C ARG A 765 -6.98 10.40 -18.75
N SER A 766 -7.64 9.37 -19.28
CA SER A 766 -7.07 8.01 -19.27
C SER A 766 -5.80 7.91 -20.11
N LEU A 767 -5.69 8.66 -21.22
CA LEU A 767 -4.45 8.73 -22.00
C LEU A 767 -3.33 9.40 -21.21
N SER A 768 -3.64 10.50 -20.49
CA SER A 768 -2.70 11.17 -19.61
C SER A 768 -2.15 10.21 -18.55
N ASP A 769 -3.02 9.46 -17.88
CA ASP A 769 -2.64 8.53 -16.82
C ASP A 769 -1.75 7.39 -17.36
N VAL A 770 -2.14 6.77 -18.48
CA VAL A 770 -1.36 5.69 -19.14
C VAL A 770 0.05 6.15 -19.50
N LEU A 771 0.16 7.32 -20.12
CA LEU A 771 1.44 7.88 -20.54
C LEU A 771 2.29 8.33 -19.34
N ALA A 772 1.67 8.84 -18.28
CA ALA A 772 2.33 9.19 -17.04
C ALA A 772 2.87 7.95 -16.31
N HIS A 773 2.10 6.87 -16.18
CA HIS A 773 2.58 5.62 -15.56
C HIS A 773 3.76 5.02 -16.33
N GLN A 774 3.68 4.99 -17.66
CA GLN A 774 4.79 4.54 -18.50
C GLN A 774 6.05 5.39 -18.28
N PHE A 775 5.94 6.72 -18.33
CA PHE A 775 7.08 7.61 -18.14
C PHE A 775 7.63 7.53 -16.70
N GLY A 776 6.73 7.47 -15.72
CA GLY A 776 7.04 7.36 -14.30
C GLY A 776 7.87 6.12 -14.01
N TYR A 777 7.43 4.95 -14.48
CA TYR A 777 8.18 3.70 -14.28
C TYR A 777 9.54 3.70 -14.97
N VAL A 778 9.66 4.27 -16.18
CA VAL A 778 10.93 4.22 -16.93
C VAL A 778 11.94 5.23 -16.39
N PHE A 779 11.52 6.45 -16.05
CA PHE A 779 12.45 7.57 -15.79
C PHE A 779 12.38 8.15 -14.38
N LEU A 780 11.30 7.92 -13.63
CA LEU A 780 11.03 8.55 -12.32
C LEU A 780 10.62 7.53 -11.26
N ASP A 781 11.12 6.30 -11.36
CA ASP A 781 10.82 5.21 -10.43
C ASP A 781 11.75 5.26 -9.22
N LEU A 782 11.43 6.18 -8.31
CA LEU A 782 12.31 6.61 -7.21
C LEU A 782 12.04 5.91 -5.88
N ASP A 783 10.87 5.29 -5.75
CA ASP A 783 10.43 4.62 -4.52
C ASP A 783 10.41 3.11 -4.74
N THR A 784 11.38 2.42 -4.16
CA THR A 784 11.52 0.96 -4.27
C THR A 784 10.25 0.20 -3.85
N ALA A 785 9.52 0.69 -2.85
CA ALA A 785 8.28 0.06 -2.40
C ALA A 785 7.13 0.22 -3.41
N GLN A 786 7.13 1.26 -4.24
CA GLN A 786 6.12 1.47 -5.27
C GLN A 786 6.51 0.90 -6.63
N SER A 787 7.81 0.68 -6.86
CA SER A 787 8.37 0.30 -8.16
C SER A 787 7.75 -0.96 -8.78
N PHE A 788 7.51 -2.02 -8.01
CA PHE A 788 6.86 -3.22 -8.54
C PHE A 788 5.44 -2.95 -9.02
N LYS A 789 4.68 -2.16 -8.25
CA LYS A 789 3.33 -1.72 -8.66
C LYS A 789 3.40 -0.90 -9.93
N ASN A 790 4.31 0.08 -9.98
CA ASN A 790 4.52 0.94 -11.14
C ASN A 790 4.81 0.09 -12.38
N ARG A 791 5.66 -0.94 -12.27
CA ARG A 791 5.94 -1.92 -13.33
C ARG A 791 4.67 -2.62 -13.81
N VAL A 792 3.90 -3.22 -12.89
CA VAL A 792 2.70 -4.02 -13.24
C VAL A 792 1.64 -3.17 -13.92
N VAL A 793 1.35 -1.99 -13.36
CA VAL A 793 0.38 -1.04 -13.93
C VAL A 793 0.85 -0.55 -15.30
N ALA A 794 2.09 -0.06 -15.39
CA ALA A 794 2.64 0.46 -16.65
C ALA A 794 2.72 -0.62 -17.74
N ALA A 795 3.07 -1.87 -17.41
CA ALA A 795 3.13 -2.97 -18.37
C ALA A 795 1.75 -3.32 -18.93
N ARG A 796 0.73 -3.43 -18.06
CA ARG A 796 -0.66 -3.70 -18.45
C ARG A 796 -1.20 -2.62 -19.38
N GLU A 797 -0.97 -1.36 -19.04
CA GLU A 797 -1.44 -0.21 -19.81
C GLU A 797 -0.68 -0.02 -21.12
N THR A 798 0.65 -0.16 -21.11
CA THR A 798 1.50 -0.08 -22.30
C THR A 798 1.17 -1.17 -23.31
N LYS A 799 0.90 -2.39 -22.84
CA LYS A 799 0.46 -3.49 -23.71
C LYS A 799 -0.84 -3.14 -24.46
N ARG A 800 -1.85 -2.65 -23.75
CA ARG A 800 -3.13 -2.22 -24.37
C ARG A 800 -2.91 -1.10 -25.38
N LEU A 801 -2.07 -0.11 -25.04
CA LEU A 801 -1.76 0.99 -25.95
C LEU A 801 -1.02 0.49 -27.21
N GLY A 802 -0.11 -0.47 -27.06
CA GLY A 802 0.55 -1.18 -28.16
C GLY A 802 -0.44 -1.84 -29.11
N GLU A 803 -1.39 -2.63 -28.58
CA GLU A 803 -2.43 -3.32 -29.36
C GLU A 803 -3.35 -2.34 -30.13
N VAL A 804 -3.67 -1.19 -29.53
CA VAL A 804 -4.44 -0.12 -30.21
C VAL A 804 -3.59 0.49 -31.33
N MET A 805 -2.35 0.88 -31.03
CA MET A 805 -1.47 1.54 -32.00
C MET A 805 -1.07 0.63 -33.16
N GLN A 806 -0.90 -0.69 -32.94
CA GLN A 806 -0.66 -1.66 -34.01
C GLN A 806 -1.78 -1.64 -35.06
N ARG A 807 -3.05 -1.57 -34.63
CA ARG A 807 -4.19 -1.47 -35.54
C ARG A 807 -4.22 -0.14 -36.27
N VAL A 808 -4.00 0.97 -35.56
CA VAL A 808 -3.95 2.31 -36.17
C VAL A 808 -2.87 2.40 -37.24
N VAL A 809 -1.65 1.96 -36.93
CA VAL A 809 -0.51 2.01 -37.85
C VAL A 809 -0.72 1.06 -39.03
N ALA A 810 -1.29 -0.14 -38.81
CA ALA A 810 -1.64 -1.06 -39.89
C ALA A 810 -2.70 -0.47 -40.84
N ASP A 811 -3.74 0.20 -40.30
CA ASP A 811 -4.79 0.84 -41.10
C ASP A 811 -4.25 2.02 -41.92
N ILE A 812 -3.30 2.79 -41.38
CA ILE A 812 -2.62 3.86 -42.10
C ILE A 812 -1.75 3.25 -43.21
N LYS A 813 -0.96 2.22 -42.90
CA LYS A 813 -0.15 1.49 -43.89
C LYS A 813 -1.01 0.96 -45.04
N ALA A 814 -2.16 0.33 -44.75
CA ALA A 814 -3.06 -0.21 -45.75
C ALA A 814 -3.66 0.87 -46.67
N ARG A 815 -3.85 2.10 -46.15
CA ARG A 815 -4.26 3.26 -46.93
C ARG A 815 -3.09 3.89 -47.71
N HIS A 816 -1.85 3.71 -47.28
CA HIS A 816 -0.65 4.26 -47.93
C HIS A 816 -0.24 3.47 -49.19
N PHE A 817 -0.42 2.15 -49.21
CA PHE A 817 -0.15 1.32 -50.40
C PHE A 817 -1.34 1.34 -51.41
N PRO A 818 -1.09 1.51 -52.73
CA PRO A 818 -2.16 1.63 -53.71
C PRO A 818 -2.79 0.27 -53.98
N SER A 819 -3.97 0.01 -53.40
CA SER A 819 -4.92 -0.93 -53.99
C SER A 819 -5.49 -0.30 -55.27
N LEU A 820 -5.59 -1.10 -56.34
CA LEU A 820 -6.29 -0.82 -57.61
C LEU A 820 -7.73 -0.26 -57.43
N SER A 821 -8.29 -0.30 -56.21
CA SER A 821 -9.61 0.27 -55.89
C SER A 821 -9.65 1.80 -55.78
N ARG A 822 -8.51 2.51 -55.77
CA ARG A 822 -8.48 3.98 -55.72
C ARG A 822 -8.95 4.66 -57.01
N MET A 823 -9.23 3.89 -58.07
CA MET A 823 -9.74 4.42 -59.35
C MET A 823 -11.27 4.60 -59.39
N PHE A 824 -12.03 4.22 -58.34
CA PHE A 824 -13.50 4.26 -58.37
C PHE A 824 -14.23 4.91 -57.17
N ARG A 825 -13.54 5.62 -56.26
CA ARG A 825 -14.23 6.40 -55.20
C ARG A 825 -13.60 7.76 -54.99
N THR A 826 -13.88 8.67 -55.92
CA THR A 826 -13.82 10.13 -55.71
C THR A 826 -15.23 10.70 -55.86
N ALA A 827 -16.03 10.56 -54.82
CA ALA A 827 -17.21 11.38 -54.52
C ALA A 827 -17.78 10.91 -53.18
N GLU A 828 -18.31 11.85 -52.39
CA GLU A 828 -19.09 11.68 -51.15
C GLU A 828 -18.31 11.57 -49.82
N SER A 829 -18.01 12.74 -49.23
CA SER A 829 -18.65 13.19 -47.96
C SER A 829 -17.97 14.45 -47.43
N GLY A 830 -18.19 15.57 -48.12
CA GLY A 830 -18.15 16.89 -47.49
C GLY A 830 -19.53 17.19 -46.92
N GLY A 831 -19.73 16.94 -45.62
CA GLY A 831 -20.91 17.37 -44.89
C GLY A 831 -20.56 18.55 -43.98
N PRO A 832 -21.28 19.68 -44.02
CA PRO A 832 -21.04 20.81 -43.13
C PRO A 832 -21.75 20.56 -41.79
N GLY A 833 -21.00 20.26 -40.73
CA GLY A 833 -21.59 20.11 -39.40
C GLY A 833 -20.74 19.37 -38.37
N ASP A 834 -19.50 19.78 -38.10
CA ASP A 834 -18.92 19.63 -36.76
C ASP A 834 -17.83 20.71 -36.55
N SER A 835 -18.13 21.69 -35.69
CA SER A 835 -17.24 22.82 -35.41
C SER A 835 -16.35 22.45 -34.22
N GLY A 836 -15.22 21.78 -34.48
CA GLY A 836 -14.30 21.37 -33.40
C GLY A 836 -12.86 21.03 -33.77
N ALA A 837 -12.52 20.61 -35.00
CA ALA A 837 -11.17 20.13 -35.34
C ALA A 837 -10.58 20.84 -36.56
N THR A 838 -9.58 21.72 -36.35
CA THR A 838 -8.84 22.36 -37.46
C THR A 838 -7.33 22.28 -37.35
N TYR A 839 -6.73 22.16 -36.15
CA TYR A 839 -5.27 22.09 -35.98
C TYR A 839 -4.80 20.65 -35.73
N LEU A 840 -3.67 20.25 -36.34
CA LEU A 840 -3.04 18.92 -36.26
C LEU A 840 -3.88 17.72 -36.77
N SER A 841 -5.07 17.93 -37.34
CA SER A 841 -6.03 16.86 -37.69
C SER A 841 -5.48 15.77 -38.63
N SER A 842 -4.52 16.10 -39.50
CA SER A 842 -3.82 15.15 -40.38
C SER A 842 -2.36 14.91 -39.98
N TYR A 843 -1.85 15.61 -38.97
CA TYR A 843 -0.43 15.59 -38.61
C TYR A 843 0.02 14.20 -38.16
N GLY A 844 -0.73 13.58 -37.23
CA GLY A 844 -0.40 12.26 -36.70
C GLY A 844 -0.39 11.17 -37.76
N ALA A 845 -1.40 11.11 -38.63
CA ALA A 845 -1.44 10.13 -39.71
C ALA A 845 -0.23 10.27 -40.64
N ARG A 846 0.11 11.51 -41.02
CA ARG A 846 1.30 11.79 -41.83
C ARG A 846 2.61 11.50 -41.11
N LEU A 847 2.67 11.67 -39.79
CA LEU A 847 3.84 11.29 -38.98
C LEU A 847 4.05 9.78 -39.02
N VAL A 848 2.97 9.01 -38.87
CA VAL A 848 3.00 7.54 -39.00
C VAL A 848 3.47 7.13 -40.40
N GLU A 849 2.95 7.74 -41.47
CA GLU A 849 3.41 7.48 -42.86
C GLU A 849 4.91 7.73 -43.01
N ARG A 850 5.41 8.89 -42.53
CA ARG A 850 6.85 9.21 -42.59
C ARG A 850 7.71 8.21 -41.83
N LEU A 851 7.24 7.73 -40.68
CA LEU A 851 7.97 6.73 -39.90
C LEU A 851 7.94 5.37 -40.59
N LEU A 852 6.79 4.95 -41.14
CA LEU A 852 6.68 3.72 -41.93
C LEU A 852 7.64 3.74 -43.13
N ASP A 853 7.75 4.84 -43.85
CA ASP A 853 8.68 4.96 -44.98
C ASP A 853 10.15 4.77 -44.53
N LYS A 854 10.49 5.24 -43.33
CA LYS A 854 11.85 5.19 -42.78
C LYS A 854 12.16 3.87 -42.03
N THR A 855 11.15 3.11 -41.60
CA THR A 855 11.27 1.78 -40.96
C THR A 855 11.03 0.62 -41.93
N GLY A 856 11.13 0.86 -43.25
CA GLY A 856 10.89 -0.19 -44.26
C GLY A 856 9.46 -0.74 -44.26
N GLY A 857 8.51 0.03 -43.74
CA GLY A 857 7.10 -0.34 -43.61
C GLY A 857 6.78 -1.25 -42.43
N SER A 858 7.69 -1.39 -41.45
CA SER A 858 7.43 -2.19 -40.25
C SER A 858 6.42 -1.51 -39.34
N VAL A 859 5.26 -2.15 -39.13
CA VAL A 859 4.21 -1.68 -38.21
C VAL A 859 4.74 -1.71 -36.78
N ASP A 860 5.39 -2.80 -36.40
CA ASP A 860 5.86 -3.04 -35.05
C ASP A 860 6.96 -2.04 -34.64
N GLU A 861 7.99 -1.87 -35.47
CA GLU A 861 9.04 -0.87 -35.22
C GLU A 861 8.48 0.56 -35.13
N THR A 862 7.47 0.88 -35.94
CA THR A 862 6.83 2.20 -35.94
C THR A 862 6.04 2.44 -34.65
N VAL A 863 5.26 1.46 -34.19
CA VAL A 863 4.48 1.54 -32.94
C VAL A 863 5.40 1.74 -31.74
N TRP A 864 6.45 0.91 -31.63
CA TRP A 864 7.34 0.94 -30.48
C TRP A 864 8.38 2.07 -30.52
N ALA A 865 8.55 2.73 -31.67
CA ALA A 865 9.18 4.04 -31.72
C ALA A 865 8.24 5.13 -31.16
N LEU A 866 6.95 5.13 -31.51
CA LEU A 866 5.98 6.19 -31.16
C LEU A 866 5.63 6.24 -29.67
N ILE A 867 5.32 5.10 -29.06
CA ILE A 867 4.73 5.06 -27.71
C ILE A 867 5.63 5.70 -26.64
N PRO A 868 6.94 5.35 -26.51
CA PRO A 868 7.81 5.97 -25.50
C PRO A 868 7.98 7.48 -25.69
N ILE A 869 7.94 7.96 -26.94
CA ILE A 869 8.02 9.40 -27.25
C ILE A 869 6.73 10.10 -26.85
N ALA A 870 5.57 9.51 -27.12
CA ALA A 870 4.29 10.04 -26.69
C ALA A 870 4.22 10.14 -25.16
N ALA A 871 4.74 9.13 -24.45
CA ALA A 871 4.83 9.14 -23.00
C ALA A 871 5.71 10.27 -22.48
N ALA A 872 6.93 10.40 -23.03
CA ALA A 872 7.83 11.50 -22.70
C ALA A 872 7.22 12.86 -23.01
N ALA A 873 6.59 13.01 -24.19
CA ALA A 873 5.97 14.25 -24.62
C ALA A 873 4.78 14.65 -23.73
N SER A 874 3.93 13.72 -23.32
CA SER A 874 2.77 14.05 -22.48
C SER A 874 3.22 14.40 -21.05
N ALA A 875 3.91 13.46 -20.40
CA ALA A 875 4.21 13.55 -18.96
C ALA A 875 5.12 14.74 -18.62
N THR A 876 6.23 14.91 -19.34
CA THR A 876 7.20 15.98 -19.03
C THR A 876 6.67 17.37 -19.35
N GLN A 877 5.89 17.52 -20.43
CA GLN A 877 5.31 18.81 -20.79
C GLN A 877 4.18 19.21 -19.85
N ALA A 878 3.31 18.28 -19.47
CA ALA A 878 2.26 18.52 -18.48
C ALA A 878 2.85 18.91 -17.11
N GLN A 879 3.88 18.18 -16.66
CA GLN A 879 4.63 18.51 -15.45
C GLN A 879 5.34 19.87 -15.56
N GLY A 880 5.96 20.18 -16.71
CA GLY A 880 6.60 21.47 -16.95
C GLY A 880 5.60 22.62 -16.89
N TRP A 881 4.45 22.47 -17.53
CA TRP A 881 3.36 23.44 -17.45
C TRP A 881 2.94 23.69 -16.00
N ALA A 882 2.61 22.62 -15.26
CA ALA A 882 2.13 22.71 -13.88
C ALA A 882 3.14 23.43 -12.96
N GLN A 883 4.42 23.06 -13.06
CA GLN A 883 5.47 23.68 -12.26
C GLN A 883 5.77 25.13 -12.67
N MET A 884 5.69 25.46 -13.96
CA MET A 884 5.90 26.81 -14.47
C MET A 884 4.76 27.76 -14.06
N ILE A 885 3.50 27.34 -14.19
CA ILE A 885 2.36 28.17 -13.77
C ILE A 885 2.35 28.36 -12.24
N ASP A 886 2.76 27.34 -11.48
CA ASP A 886 2.93 27.49 -10.03
C ASP A 886 4.01 28.51 -9.68
N LEU A 887 5.15 28.49 -10.37
CA LEU A 887 6.22 29.49 -10.20
C LEU A 887 5.69 30.91 -10.41
N TYR A 888 5.09 31.20 -11.57
CA TYR A 888 4.64 32.55 -11.90
C TYR A 888 3.45 33.03 -11.08
N LEU A 889 2.67 32.12 -10.50
CA LEU A 889 1.61 32.45 -9.55
C LEU A 889 2.09 32.48 -8.09
N SER A 890 3.38 32.22 -7.81
CA SER A 890 3.94 32.32 -6.46
C SER A 890 4.19 33.77 -6.06
N ASP A 891 4.14 34.06 -4.75
CA ASP A 891 4.35 35.41 -4.21
C ASP A 891 5.64 36.06 -4.72
N LYS A 892 6.72 35.27 -4.85
CA LYS A 892 8.02 35.77 -5.31
C LYS A 892 8.01 36.23 -6.78
N TYR A 893 7.39 35.47 -7.68
CA TYR A 893 7.49 35.72 -9.13
C TYR A 893 6.23 36.33 -9.75
N TYR A 894 5.16 36.52 -8.97
CA TYR A 894 3.93 37.15 -9.44
C TYR A 894 4.14 38.59 -9.97
N ALA A 895 5.21 39.26 -9.54
CA ALA A 895 5.62 40.57 -10.08
C ALA A 895 5.87 40.55 -11.60
N HIS A 896 6.18 39.40 -12.22
CA HIS A 896 6.31 39.27 -13.67
C HIS A 896 4.97 39.07 -14.39
N TRP A 897 3.89 38.72 -13.68
CA TRP A 897 2.60 38.41 -14.28
C TRP A 897 2.00 39.57 -15.11
N PRO A 898 2.08 40.85 -14.67
CA PRO A 898 1.62 41.97 -15.48
C PRO A 898 2.34 42.08 -16.84
N ALA A 899 3.66 41.88 -16.88
CA ALA A 899 4.44 41.91 -18.11
C ALA A 899 4.12 40.72 -19.03
N ILE A 900 3.93 39.52 -18.46
CA ILE A 900 3.47 38.33 -19.20
C ILE A 900 2.09 38.61 -19.82
N ARG A 901 1.19 39.26 -19.08
CA ARG A 901 -0.14 39.66 -19.56
C ARG A 901 -0.07 40.68 -20.68
N GLU A 902 0.78 41.70 -20.59
CA GLU A 902 0.99 42.68 -21.66
C GLU A 902 1.44 42.00 -22.95
N LEU A 903 2.43 41.11 -22.88
CA LEU A 903 2.89 40.32 -24.02
C LEU A 903 1.79 39.39 -24.58
N ALA A 904 0.95 38.84 -23.71
CA ALA A 904 -0.13 37.96 -24.13
C ALA A 904 -1.26 38.67 -24.90
N LEU A 905 -1.48 39.95 -24.59
CA LEU A 905 -2.44 40.83 -25.24
C LEU A 905 -1.88 41.50 -26.50
N SER A 906 -0.56 41.51 -26.68
CA SER A 906 0.10 42.05 -27.87
C SER A 906 0.00 41.10 -29.07
N ASP A 907 -0.14 41.69 -30.27
CA ASP A 907 -0.09 41.00 -31.57
C ASP A 907 1.26 41.19 -32.28
N GLU A 908 2.23 41.87 -31.65
CA GLU A 908 3.57 42.04 -32.21
C GLU A 908 4.29 40.68 -32.34
N PRO A 909 5.01 40.42 -33.46
CA PRO A 909 5.72 39.16 -33.66
C PRO A 909 6.69 38.80 -32.52
N GLU A 910 7.41 39.79 -31.99
CA GLU A 910 8.40 39.62 -30.92
C GLU A 910 7.77 39.30 -29.56
N ALA A 911 6.47 39.58 -29.37
CA ALA A 911 5.80 39.33 -28.10
C ALA A 911 5.79 37.84 -27.75
N PHE A 912 5.57 36.98 -28.76
CA PHE A 912 5.61 35.53 -28.57
C PHE A 912 7.04 35.00 -28.32
N ASP A 913 8.05 35.62 -28.93
CA ASP A 913 9.45 35.27 -28.67
C ASP A 913 9.85 35.59 -27.22
N LYS A 914 9.39 36.72 -26.68
CA LYS A 914 9.56 37.04 -25.25
C LYS A 914 8.81 36.05 -24.34
N LEU A 915 7.60 35.63 -24.71
CA LEU A 915 6.88 34.58 -23.96
C LEU A 915 7.62 33.23 -23.97
N LYS A 916 8.29 32.85 -25.06
CA LYS A 916 9.18 31.68 -25.08
C LYS A 916 10.35 31.83 -24.12
N LYS A 917 10.93 33.04 -23.98
CA LYS A 917 11.98 33.32 -22.99
C LYS A 917 11.46 33.19 -21.55
N TYR A 918 10.24 33.67 -21.26
CA TYR A 918 9.59 33.40 -19.97
C TYR A 918 9.37 31.90 -19.75
N ALA A 919 8.96 31.14 -20.76
CA ALA A 919 8.83 29.70 -20.62
C ALA A 919 10.17 29.02 -20.29
N LEU A 920 11.26 29.40 -20.96
CA LEU A 920 12.60 28.88 -20.68
C LEU A 920 13.10 29.20 -19.26
N GLU A 921 12.94 30.44 -18.79
CA GLU A 921 13.30 30.82 -17.42
C GLU A 921 12.42 30.10 -16.38
N GLY A 922 11.13 29.92 -16.69
CA GLY A 922 10.20 29.18 -15.86
C GLY A 922 10.59 27.71 -15.70
N TYR A 923 10.93 27.04 -16.81
CA TYR A 923 11.45 25.67 -16.79
C TYR A 923 12.85 25.56 -16.17
N ARG A 924 13.66 26.61 -16.20
CA ARG A 924 14.96 26.60 -15.51
C ARG A 924 14.78 26.60 -14.00
N LEU A 925 13.96 27.53 -13.48
CA LEU A 925 13.74 27.71 -12.03
C LEU A 925 12.82 26.65 -11.41
N SER A 926 11.94 26.06 -12.22
CA SER A 926 11.06 24.96 -11.84
C SER A 926 11.22 23.79 -12.81
N THR A 927 12.37 23.12 -12.72
CA THR A 927 12.85 22.11 -13.67
C THR A 927 11.91 20.88 -13.77
N PRO A 928 11.28 20.61 -14.93
CA PRO A 928 10.42 19.43 -15.09
C PRO A 928 11.20 18.12 -15.16
N ALA A 929 12.31 18.09 -15.88
CA ALA A 929 13.25 16.98 -15.82
C ALA A 929 14.29 17.30 -14.75
N PHE A 930 14.09 16.82 -13.52
CA PHE A 930 14.97 17.11 -12.37
C PHE A 930 16.45 16.81 -12.66
N GLY A 931 16.72 15.84 -13.53
CA GLY A 931 18.05 15.45 -13.95
C GLY A 931 18.04 14.14 -14.73
N LEU A 932 19.23 13.57 -14.96
CA LEU A 932 19.40 12.28 -15.62
C LEU A 932 20.36 11.39 -14.80
N ILE A 933 19.99 10.13 -14.59
CA ILE A 933 20.84 9.12 -13.98
C ILE A 933 21.71 8.49 -15.07
N ARG A 934 22.98 8.26 -14.76
CA ARG A 934 23.92 7.49 -15.57
C ARG A 934 24.57 6.41 -14.72
N THR A 935 24.89 5.29 -15.34
CA THR A 935 25.71 4.24 -14.71
C THR A 935 27.12 4.32 -15.27
N ALA A 936 28.10 4.35 -14.37
CA ALA A 936 29.50 4.28 -14.74
C ALA A 936 29.82 2.90 -15.33
N ALA A 937 30.42 2.88 -16.52
CA ALA A 937 30.83 1.68 -17.25
C ALA A 937 32.34 1.73 -17.48
N THR A 938 33.11 1.58 -16.40
CA THR A 938 34.57 1.69 -16.43
C THR A 938 35.21 0.33 -16.65
N ASP A 939 36.03 0.19 -17.68
CA ASP A 939 36.58 -1.09 -18.12
C ASP A 939 37.90 -1.49 -17.45
N LYS A 940 38.42 -0.73 -16.46
CA LYS A 940 39.43 -1.18 -15.45
C LYS A 940 39.96 -0.11 -14.46
N GLU A 941 39.57 1.16 -14.54
CA GLU A 941 40.05 2.24 -13.65
C GLU A 941 38.92 3.14 -13.12
N ASP A 942 39.09 3.68 -11.92
CA ASP A 942 38.17 4.66 -11.32
C ASP A 942 38.08 5.92 -12.22
N VAL A 943 36.86 6.39 -12.49
CA VAL A 943 36.66 7.65 -13.23
C VAL A 943 36.65 8.79 -12.25
N HIS A 944 37.64 9.68 -12.39
CA HIS A 944 37.74 10.93 -11.64
C HIS A 944 37.34 12.11 -12.52
N PHE A 945 36.47 12.98 -12.03
CA PHE A 945 36.13 14.22 -12.73
C PHE A 945 35.78 15.35 -11.75
N GLU A 946 35.96 16.58 -12.21
CA GLU A 946 35.71 17.78 -11.41
C GLU A 946 34.23 18.18 -11.49
N ASP A 947 33.64 18.47 -10.33
CA ASP A 947 32.32 19.06 -10.16
C ASP A 947 32.44 20.30 -9.27
N GLY A 948 32.83 21.42 -9.89
CA GLY A 948 33.23 22.62 -9.18
C GLY A 948 34.52 22.40 -8.38
N SER A 949 34.47 22.65 -7.07
CA SER A 949 35.62 22.41 -6.18
C SER A 949 35.72 20.97 -5.68
N ARG A 950 34.79 20.09 -6.06
CA ARG A 950 34.75 18.68 -5.64
C ARG A 950 35.32 17.80 -6.74
N VAL A 951 36.21 16.88 -6.40
CA VAL A 951 36.59 15.77 -7.29
C VAL A 951 35.69 14.58 -6.97
N VAL A 952 34.94 14.12 -7.97
CA VAL A 952 34.04 12.95 -7.85
C VAL A 952 34.78 11.73 -8.41
N SER A 953 34.72 10.62 -7.67
CA SER A 953 35.30 9.33 -8.06
C SER A 953 34.19 8.30 -8.13
N VAL A 954 34.11 7.55 -9.23
CA VAL A 954 33.10 6.50 -9.44
C VAL A 954 33.70 5.22 -10.00
N GLN A 955 33.14 4.09 -9.58
CA GLN A 955 33.50 2.74 -10.02
C GLN A 955 32.46 2.20 -11.02
N ALA A 956 32.83 1.15 -11.76
CA ALA A 956 31.89 0.44 -12.63
C ALA A 956 30.64 -0.01 -11.85
N GLY A 957 29.46 0.36 -12.35
CA GLY A 957 28.18 0.06 -11.72
C GLY A 957 27.62 1.20 -10.86
N ASP A 958 28.44 2.19 -10.46
CA ASP A 958 27.96 3.33 -9.68
C ASP A 958 26.95 4.16 -10.48
N ALA A 959 25.88 4.57 -9.81
CA ALA A 959 24.91 5.49 -10.36
C ALA A 959 25.31 6.94 -10.04
N VAL A 960 25.35 7.80 -11.05
CA VAL A 960 25.47 9.26 -10.90
C VAL A 960 24.18 9.93 -11.34
N PHE A 961 23.80 11.03 -10.71
CA PHE A 961 22.63 11.82 -11.05
C PHE A 961 23.05 13.23 -11.45
N THR A 962 22.85 13.59 -12.72
CA THR A 962 23.13 14.94 -13.22
C THR A 962 22.00 15.88 -12.83
N ASP A 963 22.19 16.65 -11.77
CA ASP A 963 21.17 17.49 -11.13
C ASP A 963 20.95 18.78 -11.92
N PHE A 964 19.89 18.81 -12.73
CA PHE A 964 19.55 19.99 -13.53
C PHE A 964 18.97 21.12 -12.69
N VAL A 965 18.41 20.82 -11.52
CA VAL A 965 17.84 21.83 -10.61
C VAL A 965 18.97 22.69 -10.06
N THR A 966 20.00 22.06 -9.50
CA THR A 966 21.15 22.78 -8.92
C THR A 966 22.02 23.39 -10.01
N ALA A 967 22.30 22.65 -11.09
CA ALA A 967 23.12 23.16 -12.19
C ALA A 967 22.44 24.30 -12.99
N GLY A 968 21.10 24.34 -13.02
CA GLY A 968 20.32 25.40 -13.65
C GLY A 968 20.33 26.74 -12.90
N VAL A 969 20.91 26.78 -11.70
CA VAL A 969 21.11 27.98 -10.88
C VAL A 969 22.59 28.16 -10.49
N ASP A 970 23.50 27.47 -11.16
CA ASP A 970 24.95 27.60 -10.96
C ASP A 970 25.40 29.05 -11.24
N PRO A 971 25.88 29.81 -10.23
CA PRO A 971 26.23 31.22 -10.41
C PRO A 971 27.41 31.43 -11.37
N ALA A 972 28.23 30.40 -11.63
CA ALA A 972 29.33 30.49 -12.60
C ALA A 972 28.84 30.60 -14.05
N LYS A 973 27.64 30.09 -14.36
CA LYS A 973 27.02 30.15 -15.69
C LYS A 973 25.77 31.02 -15.73
N PHE A 974 25.10 31.22 -14.59
CA PHE A 974 23.90 32.04 -14.46
C PHE A 974 24.13 33.18 -13.46
N PRO A 975 24.66 34.34 -13.90
CA PRO A 975 24.69 35.55 -13.08
C PRO A 975 23.26 35.94 -12.66
N ASP A 976 23.08 36.27 -11.37
CA ASP A 976 21.78 36.44 -10.70
C ASP A 976 20.85 35.24 -10.94
N PRO A 977 21.19 34.04 -10.42
CA PRO A 977 20.61 32.78 -10.88
C PRO A 977 19.12 32.64 -10.57
N TYR A 978 18.60 33.35 -9.57
CA TYR A 978 17.19 33.29 -9.18
C TYR A 978 16.32 34.39 -9.80
N GLU A 979 16.90 35.29 -10.60
CA GLU A 979 16.18 36.36 -11.29
C GLU A 979 15.75 35.90 -12.70
N ILE A 980 14.53 36.29 -13.11
CA ILE A 980 14.03 36.04 -14.47
C ILE A 980 14.70 37.01 -15.43
N LYS A 981 15.53 36.49 -16.34
CA LYS A 981 16.21 37.27 -17.38
C LYS A 981 15.93 36.72 -18.77
N LEU A 982 15.36 37.56 -19.65
CA LEU A 982 14.91 37.14 -20.98
C LEU A 982 16.02 37.18 -22.05
N ASP A 983 17.17 37.78 -21.73
CA ASP A 983 18.31 38.00 -22.62
C ASP A 983 19.41 36.92 -22.48
N ARG A 984 19.21 35.91 -21.61
CA ARG A 984 20.18 34.82 -21.46
C ARG A 984 20.35 34.02 -22.77
N PRO A 985 21.58 33.62 -23.11
CA PRO A 985 21.85 32.72 -24.24
C PRO A 985 21.11 31.38 -24.13
N ASP A 986 20.57 30.89 -25.25
CA ASP A 986 19.76 29.66 -25.27
C ASP A 986 20.57 28.38 -25.00
N ASP A 987 21.87 28.41 -25.27
CA ASP A 987 22.81 27.31 -25.04
C ASP A 987 23.18 27.11 -23.56
N LEU A 988 22.79 28.02 -22.66
CA LEU A 988 22.98 27.79 -21.21
C LEU A 988 21.94 26.82 -20.64
N TYR A 989 20.77 26.71 -21.25
CA TYR A 989 19.65 25.95 -20.69
C TYR A 989 19.80 24.43 -20.92
N ILE A 990 20.04 23.72 -19.81
CA ILE A 990 20.24 22.26 -19.75
C ILE A 990 19.01 21.48 -19.23
N HIS A 991 17.96 22.16 -18.76
CA HIS A 991 16.76 21.56 -18.15
C HIS A 991 15.95 20.62 -19.06
N HIS A 992 16.27 20.59 -20.35
CA HIS A 992 15.71 19.67 -21.34
C HIS A 992 16.74 18.61 -21.79
N GLY A 993 17.77 18.33 -21.00
CA GLY A 993 18.88 17.46 -21.37
C GLY A 993 19.90 18.15 -22.29
N TRP A 994 21.08 17.53 -22.40
CA TRP A 994 22.23 18.08 -23.13
C TRP A 994 22.85 17.06 -24.10
N GLY A 995 23.51 17.57 -25.15
CA GLY A 995 24.29 16.75 -26.08
C GLY A 995 23.48 15.61 -26.73
N PRO A 996 24.03 14.38 -26.78
CA PRO A 996 23.34 13.18 -27.30
C PRO A 996 22.00 12.90 -26.60
N HIS A 997 21.82 13.39 -25.38
CA HIS A 997 20.66 13.16 -24.51
C HIS A 997 19.69 14.33 -24.45
N SER A 998 19.85 15.33 -25.33
CA SER A 998 18.91 16.45 -25.43
C SER A 998 17.47 15.99 -25.72
N CYS A 999 16.47 16.71 -25.25
CA CYS A 999 15.06 16.40 -25.55
C CYS A 999 14.77 16.67 -27.04
N LEU A 1000 14.23 15.68 -27.75
CA LEU A 1000 13.80 15.85 -29.15
C LEU A 1000 12.69 16.89 -29.30
N GLY A 1001 11.85 17.04 -28.27
CA GLY A 1001 10.72 17.96 -28.25
C GLY A 1001 11.06 19.38 -27.76
N ARG A 1002 12.32 19.74 -27.49
CA ARG A 1002 12.69 21.03 -26.84
C ARG A 1002 11.99 22.26 -27.44
N ALA A 1003 11.91 22.36 -28.77
CA ALA A 1003 11.22 23.46 -29.45
C ALA A 1003 9.70 23.39 -29.30
N ILE A 1004 9.11 22.19 -29.36
CA ILE A 1004 7.68 21.94 -29.13
C ILE A 1004 7.29 22.33 -27.70
N VAL A 1005 8.02 21.86 -26.68
CA VAL A 1005 7.76 22.13 -25.26
C VAL A 1005 7.80 23.64 -24.97
N THR A 1006 8.83 24.33 -25.45
CA THR A 1006 8.97 25.78 -25.25
C THR A 1006 7.83 26.55 -25.93
N THR A 1007 7.41 26.11 -27.12
CA THR A 1007 6.28 26.71 -27.86
C THR A 1007 4.95 26.45 -27.13
N ALA A 1008 4.72 25.23 -26.66
CA ALA A 1008 3.54 24.85 -25.88
C ALA A 1008 3.43 25.68 -24.60
N GLY A 1009 4.51 25.76 -23.82
CA GLY A 1009 4.56 26.58 -22.60
C GLY A 1009 4.22 28.04 -22.84
N ALA A 1010 4.82 28.66 -23.87
CA ALA A 1010 4.52 30.05 -24.25
C ALA A 1010 3.06 30.23 -24.70
N SER A 1011 2.51 29.31 -25.50
CA SER A 1011 1.11 29.32 -25.94
C SER A 1011 0.13 29.22 -24.77
N MET A 1012 0.40 28.34 -23.82
CA MET A 1012 -0.46 28.15 -22.65
C MET A 1012 -0.37 29.34 -21.69
N LEU A 1013 0.83 29.90 -21.48
CA LEU A 1013 1.01 31.16 -20.74
C LEU A 1013 0.21 32.29 -21.39
N ARG A 1014 0.28 32.42 -22.72
CA ARG A 1014 -0.49 33.43 -23.47
C ARG A 1014 -1.99 33.27 -23.26
N ALA A 1015 -2.51 32.04 -23.34
CA ALA A 1015 -3.92 31.77 -23.11
C ALA A 1015 -4.36 32.08 -21.67
N CYS A 1016 -3.56 31.74 -20.67
CA CYS A 1016 -3.89 31.98 -19.26
C CYS A 1016 -3.73 33.44 -18.84
N ALA A 1017 -2.71 34.14 -19.33
CA ALA A 1017 -2.45 35.54 -18.99
C ALA A 1017 -3.47 36.50 -19.61
N ARG A 1018 -4.25 36.04 -20.60
CA ARG A 1018 -5.42 36.75 -21.12
C ARG A 1018 -6.60 36.76 -20.16
N LEU A 1019 -6.62 35.91 -19.12
CA LEU A 1019 -7.67 35.93 -18.10
C LEU A 1019 -7.53 37.14 -17.17
N GLY A 1020 -8.66 37.71 -16.73
CA GLY A 1020 -8.67 38.84 -15.81
C GLY A 1020 -8.23 38.40 -14.42
N ASN A 1021 -7.27 39.10 -13.81
CA ASN A 1021 -6.88 38.89 -12.41
C ASN A 1021 -6.60 37.42 -12.02
N LEU A 1022 -5.92 36.65 -12.88
CA LEU A 1022 -5.59 35.25 -12.59
C LEU A 1022 -4.66 35.16 -11.38
N ARG A 1023 -5.05 34.36 -10.38
CA ARG A 1023 -4.29 34.11 -9.15
C ARG A 1023 -4.60 32.74 -8.56
N ARG A 1024 -3.80 32.31 -7.58
CA ARG A 1024 -4.05 31.07 -6.82
C ARG A 1024 -5.42 31.12 -6.13
N ALA A 1025 -6.12 29.99 -6.10
CA ALA A 1025 -7.26 29.85 -5.19
C ALA A 1025 -6.78 29.95 -3.73
N PRO A 1026 -7.59 30.48 -2.81
CA PRO A 1026 -7.18 30.58 -1.41
C PRO A 1026 -7.06 29.21 -0.74
N GLY A 1027 -6.09 29.06 0.17
CA GLY A 1027 -5.86 27.85 0.96
C GLY A 1027 -5.24 26.69 0.17
N PRO A 1028 -5.27 25.46 0.74
CA PRO A 1028 -4.55 24.30 0.19
C PRO A 1028 -4.92 23.94 -1.25
N ALA A 1029 -6.14 24.26 -1.69
CA ALA A 1029 -6.59 24.00 -3.05
C ALA A 1029 -5.80 24.79 -4.12
N GLY A 1030 -5.20 25.92 -3.74
CA GLY A 1030 -4.34 26.73 -4.61
C GLY A 1030 -2.87 26.33 -4.60
N GLU A 1031 -2.48 25.27 -3.88
CA GLU A 1031 -1.10 24.85 -3.68
C GLU A 1031 -0.85 23.45 -4.29
N MET A 1032 0.36 23.24 -4.83
CA MET A 1032 0.83 21.90 -5.19
C MET A 1032 1.76 21.42 -4.07
N LYS A 1033 1.20 20.69 -3.12
CA LYS A 1033 1.98 20.17 -1.99
C LYS A 1033 3.04 19.19 -2.50
N SER A 1034 4.29 19.39 -2.10
CA SER A 1034 5.43 18.61 -2.58
C SER A 1034 6.48 18.37 -1.50
N LYS A 1035 7.30 17.33 -1.70
CA LYS A 1035 8.51 17.05 -0.92
C LYS A 1035 9.65 16.66 -1.86
N THR A 1036 10.88 16.66 -1.36
CA THR A 1036 12.06 16.27 -2.15
C THR A 1036 12.63 14.94 -1.67
N VAL A 1037 12.99 14.06 -2.60
CA VAL A 1037 13.71 12.80 -2.35
C VAL A 1037 15.18 12.98 -2.76
N ASN A 1038 16.10 12.56 -1.90
CA ASN A 1038 17.56 12.68 -2.08
C ASN A 1038 18.01 14.13 -2.39
N GLY A 1039 17.27 15.13 -1.92
CA GLY A 1039 17.59 16.55 -2.16
C GLY A 1039 17.35 17.05 -3.59
N ALA A 1040 16.92 16.21 -4.54
CA ALA A 1040 16.78 16.60 -5.94
C ALA A 1040 15.39 16.34 -6.56
N PHE A 1041 14.78 15.18 -6.33
CA PHE A 1041 13.55 14.80 -7.04
C PHE A 1041 12.32 15.27 -6.28
N LYS A 1042 11.47 16.08 -6.91
CA LYS A 1042 10.22 16.53 -6.28
C LYS A 1042 9.12 15.49 -6.49
N LEU A 1043 8.51 15.06 -5.39
CA LEU A 1043 7.26 14.31 -5.39
C LEU A 1043 6.12 15.24 -5.00
N PHE A 1044 4.94 14.99 -5.57
CA PHE A 1044 3.72 15.76 -5.36
C PHE A 1044 2.69 14.89 -4.65
N LEU A 1045 1.97 15.48 -3.70
CA LEU A 1045 0.91 14.80 -2.98
C LEU A 1045 -0.33 14.72 -3.89
N SER A 1046 -0.98 13.56 -3.90
CA SER A 1046 -2.24 13.38 -4.63
C SER A 1046 -3.35 14.30 -4.09
N GLU A 1047 -4.38 14.58 -4.90
CA GLU A 1047 -5.49 15.49 -4.52
C GLU A 1047 -6.25 15.01 -3.27
N ASP A 1048 -6.35 13.69 -3.08
CA ASP A 1048 -6.96 13.05 -1.92
C ASP A 1048 -6.02 12.93 -0.71
N GLY A 1049 -4.77 13.39 -0.83
CA GLY A 1049 -3.76 13.35 0.22
C GLY A 1049 -3.16 11.97 0.50
N SER A 1050 -3.47 10.95 -0.31
CA SER A 1050 -3.17 9.55 0.02
C SER A 1050 -1.80 9.04 -0.42
N THR A 1051 -1.19 9.64 -1.45
CA THR A 1051 0.03 9.08 -2.08
C THR A 1051 0.96 10.18 -2.58
N TRP A 1052 2.27 9.95 -2.48
CA TRP A 1052 3.29 10.74 -3.16
C TRP A 1052 3.56 10.19 -4.56
N GLY A 1053 3.47 11.04 -5.59
CA GLY A 1053 3.75 10.67 -6.97
C GLY A 1053 4.73 11.63 -7.65
N PRO A 1054 5.36 11.22 -8.76
CA PRO A 1054 6.34 12.08 -9.45
C PRO A 1054 5.70 13.23 -10.25
N PHE A 1055 4.38 13.20 -10.47
CA PHE A 1055 3.68 14.20 -11.30
C PHE A 1055 2.72 15.07 -10.47
N PRO A 1056 2.64 16.38 -10.76
CA PRO A 1056 1.61 17.25 -10.21
C PRO A 1056 0.21 16.83 -10.70
N VAL A 1057 -0.76 16.77 -9.78
CA VAL A 1057 -2.10 16.27 -10.12
C VAL A 1057 -3.20 17.34 -10.12
N ALA A 1058 -3.08 18.40 -9.31
CA ALA A 1058 -4.14 19.38 -9.12
C ALA A 1058 -3.60 20.73 -8.65
N LYS A 1059 -4.21 21.83 -9.13
CA LYS A 1059 -4.00 23.19 -8.62
C LYS A 1059 -5.17 24.07 -9.06
N LYS A 1060 -5.93 24.60 -8.11
CA LYS A 1060 -7.06 25.49 -8.40
C LYS A 1060 -6.60 26.94 -8.48
N VAL A 1061 -7.10 27.64 -9.49
CA VAL A 1061 -6.87 29.08 -9.72
C VAL A 1061 -8.19 29.79 -9.83
N VAL A 1062 -8.20 31.08 -9.50
CA VAL A 1062 -9.37 31.95 -9.63
C VAL A 1062 -9.05 33.14 -10.53
N PHE A 1063 -10.05 33.58 -11.29
CA PHE A 1063 -9.93 34.69 -12.23
C PHE A 1063 -11.29 35.35 -12.48
N GLU A 1064 -11.26 36.53 -13.08
CA GLU A 1064 -12.42 37.30 -13.51
C GLU A 1064 -12.67 37.07 -15.01
N HIS A 1065 -13.95 37.08 -15.43
CA HIS A 1065 -14.27 37.01 -16.84
C HIS A 1065 -13.72 38.25 -17.55
N THR A 1066 -12.94 38.05 -18.60
CA THR A 1066 -12.52 39.13 -19.50
C THR A 1066 -13.59 39.52 -20.49
#